data_AF-A0A8C2I9M8-F1
#
_entry.id   AF-A0A8C2I9M8-F1
#
_cell.length_a   1.000
_cell.length_b   1.000
_cell.length_c   1.000
_cell.angle_alpha   90.00
_cell.angle_beta   90.00
_cell.angle_gamma   90.00
#
_symmetry.space_group_name_H-M   'P 1'
#
loop_
_entity.id
_entity.type
_entity.pdbx_description
1 polymer ?
#
loop_
_entity_poly.entity_id
_entity_poly.type
_entity_poly.pdbx_seq_one_letter_code
_entity_poly.pdbx_strand_id
1 'polypeptide(L)'
;MRLGVLAFLVLGTCSLRAWCAPLKSVYVTFPGEVIKNMTDIQLADEYLKRYGYADVLQKSKLQDVVTNPEVLKKLQRQLGLEETGSLDQSTVDAMKQPRCGVPDIRNYQTFTGDLKWNHKNVTYRILNYSPDMDASLIDDAFARAFKVWSNVTPLTFTRLFEGTADIMISFGKADHGDPYPFDGKDGLLAHAYPPGEGIQGDAHFDDDEYWTLGSGPAIKTYYGNAEGETCHFPFLFEGKSYTSCTTEGRTDGLPWCATTADYDKDKKFGFCPSELLFTFGGNSNDAPCVFPFEFLGVKYDACTKDGRTDGYRWCATTSSFDTDKKFGFCPNRDTAVIGGNSEGDPCQFPFTFLGNKYTSCTSEGRSDGKLWCATTSNYDTDKKWGFCPDKGYSLFLVAAHEFGHALGLDHSNIKDALMYPMYKYIEKFSLNRDDINGIQYLYVLYSSGPKTGPDPTSPEPQFTTSSPILPTKSTPSEKTTTVSTTTHVDPSQDACEINEFDSITEIQKELHFFKNRHYWKISKKGEREGPFLISEKWPALPAVINTVFEDQLTQKIYFFAEKQFWVFTGNEVSGPSKIEKLGLPSSLDRVEGAMQRGNSKVLLFNGENFWRLDLKGQIIDKGYPRLTDSVFGGVPIDSHDVFVYKGSFYFCREGFYWRMNARRQVDRVGYVKYDLLKC
;
A
#
# COMPACT_ATOMS: atom_id res chain seq x y z
N MET A 1 96.14 -12.20 35.40
CA MET A 1 95.80 -12.24 36.85
C MET A 1 94.44 -11.59 37.04
N ARG A 2 93.48 -12.36 37.60
CA ARG A 2 92.19 -12.00 38.25
C ARG A 2 91.16 -11.21 37.41
N LEU A 3 90.08 -11.83 36.95
CA LEU A 3 88.79 -12.14 37.62
C LEU A 3 87.95 -10.92 38.01
N GLY A 4 86.70 -10.89 37.52
CA GLY A 4 85.64 -10.01 38.03
C GLY A 4 84.41 -9.98 37.14
N VAL A 5 83.54 -10.99 37.29
CA VAL A 5 82.20 -11.09 36.67
C VAL A 5 81.27 -10.02 37.24
N LEU A 6 80.51 -9.31 36.40
CA LEU A 6 79.21 -8.78 36.79
C LEU A 6 78.23 -8.88 35.61
N ALA A 7 77.18 -9.66 35.82
CA ALA A 7 76.12 -9.93 34.87
C ALA A 7 75.12 -8.77 34.81
N PHE A 8 74.74 -8.37 33.60
CA PHE A 8 73.50 -7.64 33.34
C PHE A 8 72.60 -8.52 32.46
N LEU A 9 71.51 -9.01 33.06
CA LEU A 9 70.37 -9.58 32.35
C LEU A 9 69.71 -8.48 31.51
N VAL A 10 69.73 -8.62 30.18
CA VAL A 10 68.81 -7.91 29.29
C VAL A 10 67.82 -8.94 28.76
N LEU A 11 66.58 -8.84 29.24
CA LEU A 11 65.42 -9.58 28.74
C LEU A 11 65.17 -9.17 27.28
N GLY A 12 65.52 -10.05 26.34
CA GLY A 12 65.14 -9.93 24.94
C GLY A 12 63.67 -10.28 24.77
N THR A 13 62.79 -9.28 24.81
CA THR A 13 61.41 -9.42 24.33
C THR A 13 61.42 -9.52 22.82
N CYS A 14 61.30 -10.74 22.31
CA CYS A 14 61.05 -11.03 20.90
C CYS A 14 59.65 -10.49 20.54
N SER A 15 59.60 -9.22 20.12
CA SER A 15 58.38 -8.60 19.61
C SER A 15 58.27 -8.97 18.14
N LEU A 16 57.54 -10.05 17.83
CA LEU A 16 57.05 -10.30 16.48
C LEU A 16 56.18 -9.10 16.09
N ARG A 17 56.73 -8.20 15.25
CA ARG A 17 55.96 -7.21 14.52
C ARG A 17 55.07 -7.95 13.52
N ALA A 18 53.91 -8.42 13.97
CA ALA A 18 52.78 -8.62 13.09
C ALA A 18 52.21 -7.24 12.79
N TRP A 19 52.80 -6.54 11.80
CA TRP A 19 52.07 -5.50 11.09
C TRP A 19 50.97 -6.20 10.29
N CYS A 20 49.81 -6.44 10.92
CA CYS A 20 48.57 -6.48 10.18
C CYS A 20 48.38 -5.07 9.62
N ALA A 21 48.86 -4.84 8.40
CA ALA A 21 48.38 -3.73 7.61
C ALA A 21 46.86 -3.88 7.51
N PRO A 22 46.06 -2.85 7.83
CA PRO A 22 44.64 -2.92 7.57
C PRO A 22 44.48 -3.19 6.06
N LEU A 23 43.81 -4.30 5.71
CA LEU A 23 43.35 -4.53 4.35
C LEU A 23 42.57 -3.29 3.95
N LYS A 24 43.12 -2.49 3.03
CA LYS A 24 42.38 -1.39 2.43
C LYS A 24 41.21 -2.03 1.69
N SER A 25 40.01 -1.94 2.27
CA SER A 25 38.78 -2.24 1.56
C SER A 25 38.69 -1.27 0.38
N VAL A 26 38.95 -1.77 -0.83
CA VAL A 26 38.77 -1.00 -2.06
C VAL A 26 37.28 -1.03 -2.37
N TYR A 27 36.62 0.12 -2.25
CA TYR A 27 35.22 0.28 -2.65
C TYR A 27 35.19 0.66 -4.13
N VAL A 28 34.36 -0.03 -4.91
CA VAL A 28 34.20 0.17 -6.35
C VAL A 28 32.73 0.49 -6.62
N THR A 29 32.49 1.50 -7.43
CA THR A 29 31.14 1.78 -7.97
C THR A 29 30.93 0.91 -9.19
N PHE A 30 29.92 0.04 -9.18
CA PHE A 30 29.67 -0.84 -10.31
C PHE A 30 28.80 -0.15 -11.38
N PRO A 31 29.04 -0.39 -12.68
CA PRO A 31 28.24 0.22 -13.74
C PRO A 31 26.79 -0.29 -13.72
N GLY A 32 25.83 0.62 -13.88
CA GLY A 32 24.40 0.32 -13.80
C GLY A 32 23.84 0.38 -12.37
N GLU A 33 24.68 0.54 -11.34
CA GLU A 33 24.18 0.82 -10.01
C GLU A 33 23.65 2.25 -9.91
N VAL A 34 22.36 2.37 -9.60
CA VAL A 34 21.82 3.57 -9.00
C VAL A 34 22.27 3.58 -7.53
N ILE A 35 23.56 3.86 -7.28
CA ILE A 35 24.00 4.14 -5.92
C ILE A 35 23.39 5.50 -5.55
N LYS A 36 22.21 5.47 -4.95
CA LYS A 36 21.78 6.53 -4.05
C LYS A 36 22.72 6.48 -2.85
N ASN A 37 23.93 7.03 -3.01
CA ASN A 37 24.89 7.26 -1.93
C ASN A 37 24.34 8.41 -1.10
N MET A 38 23.22 8.12 -0.46
CA MET A 38 22.47 9.03 0.35
C MET A 38 23.01 8.92 1.76
N THR A 39 23.31 10.07 2.34
CA THR A 39 23.52 10.15 3.78
C THR A 39 22.27 9.67 4.51
N ASP A 40 22.40 9.19 5.74
CA ASP A 40 21.23 8.76 6.53
C ASP A 40 20.18 9.87 6.65
N ILE A 41 20.59 11.14 6.60
CA ILE A 41 19.69 12.31 6.58
C ILE A 41 18.91 12.40 5.26
N GLN A 42 19.57 12.20 4.12
CA GLN A 42 18.89 12.19 2.82
C GLN A 42 17.92 11.01 2.74
N LEU A 43 18.34 9.83 3.23
CA LEU A 43 17.49 8.65 3.28
C LEU A 43 16.23 8.95 4.10
N ALA A 44 16.41 9.50 5.31
CA ALA A 44 15.31 9.86 6.18
C ALA A 44 14.37 10.90 5.55
N ASP A 45 14.90 11.93 4.88
CA ASP A 45 14.07 12.96 4.23
C ASP A 45 13.20 12.36 3.11
N GLU A 46 13.78 11.56 2.21
CA GLU A 46 13.03 10.90 1.15
C GLU A 46 12.01 9.91 1.71
N TYR A 47 12.40 9.15 2.75
CA TYR A 47 11.53 8.19 3.42
C TYR A 47 10.32 8.87 4.05
N LEU A 48 10.55 9.92 4.86
CA LEU A 48 9.48 10.65 5.54
C LEU A 48 8.49 11.28 4.55
N LYS A 49 8.97 11.79 3.41
CA LYS A 49 8.11 12.32 2.34
C LYS A 49 7.32 11.22 1.65
N ARG A 50 8.00 10.16 1.21
CA ARG A 50 7.39 9.05 0.46
C ARG A 50 6.26 8.38 1.24
N TYR A 51 6.47 8.12 2.54
CA TYR A 51 5.48 7.44 3.38
C TYR A 51 4.56 8.40 4.15
N GLY A 52 4.57 9.69 3.80
CA GLY A 52 3.58 10.70 4.21
C GLY A 52 3.76 11.27 5.62
N TYR A 53 4.92 11.11 6.25
CA TYR A 53 5.26 11.75 7.53
C TYR A 53 5.63 13.22 7.39
N ALA A 54 5.99 13.67 6.19
CA ALA A 54 6.36 15.03 5.87
C ALA A 54 5.66 15.53 4.60
N ASP A 55 5.30 16.81 4.57
CA ASP A 55 4.67 17.44 3.41
C ASP A 55 5.71 17.74 2.31
N VAL A 56 5.40 17.32 1.09
CA VAL A 56 6.24 17.54 -0.10
C VAL A 56 6.20 19.00 -0.57
N LEU A 57 5.14 19.76 -0.23
CA LEU A 57 4.92 21.15 -0.66
C LEU A 57 5.63 22.18 0.23
N GLN A 58 6.06 21.79 1.42
CA GLN A 58 6.82 22.66 2.31
C GLN A 58 8.25 22.82 1.79
N LYS A 59 8.63 24.05 1.38
CA LYS A 59 10.01 24.44 1.05
C LYS A 59 10.91 24.51 2.30
N SER A 60 10.86 23.49 3.15
CA SER A 60 11.72 23.32 4.32
C SER A 60 13.12 22.90 3.87
N LYS A 61 14.18 23.30 4.60
CA LYS A 61 15.51 22.72 4.32
C LYS A 61 15.47 21.24 4.72
N LEU A 62 16.24 20.39 4.03
CA LEU A 62 16.38 18.95 4.29
C LEU A 62 16.55 18.63 5.80
N GLN A 63 17.32 19.47 6.51
CA GLN A 63 17.54 19.34 7.95
C GLN A 63 16.28 19.58 8.79
N ASP A 64 15.38 20.49 8.40
CA ASP A 64 14.25 20.93 9.23
C ASP A 64 13.17 19.84 9.34
N VAL A 65 13.03 18.98 8.32
CA VAL A 65 12.09 17.85 8.32
C VAL A 65 12.63 16.70 9.16
N VAL A 66 13.89 16.31 8.94
CA VAL A 66 14.53 15.18 9.61
C VAL A 66 14.84 15.47 11.08
N THR A 67 14.99 16.73 11.47
CA THR A 67 15.22 17.11 12.87
C THR A 67 13.94 17.38 13.67
N ASN A 68 12.75 17.26 13.06
CA ASN A 68 11.49 17.45 13.76
C ASN A 68 11.18 16.23 14.66
N PRO A 69 11.27 16.36 16.00
CA PRO A 69 11.11 15.21 16.89
C PRO A 69 9.72 14.60 16.84
N GLU A 70 8.69 15.39 16.54
CA GLU A 70 7.31 14.90 16.49
C GLU A 70 7.05 14.06 15.24
N VAL A 71 7.71 14.37 14.12
CA VAL A 71 7.65 13.58 12.88
C VAL A 71 8.34 12.23 13.09
N LEU A 72 9.55 12.25 13.67
CA LEU A 72 10.30 11.02 13.94
C LEU A 72 9.61 10.13 14.98
N LYS A 73 9.00 10.68 16.03
CA LYS A 73 8.21 9.87 16.98
C LYS A 73 7.03 9.18 16.32
N LYS A 74 6.34 9.83 15.36
CA LYS A 74 5.23 9.21 14.62
C LYS A 74 5.74 8.02 13.81
N LEU A 75 6.85 8.18 13.09
CA LEU A 75 7.50 7.10 12.36
C LEU A 75 7.91 5.97 13.32
N GLN A 76 8.65 6.28 14.37
CA GLN A 76 9.12 5.30 15.35
C GLN A 76 7.96 4.52 15.96
N ARG A 77 6.85 5.19 16.30
CA ARG A 77 5.63 4.53 16.75
C ARG A 77 5.05 3.58 15.71
N GLN A 78 4.95 3.99 14.44
CA GLN A 78 4.46 3.13 13.36
C GLN A 78 5.34 1.90 13.17
N LEU A 79 6.66 2.09 13.27
CA LEU A 79 7.66 1.01 13.16
C LEU A 79 7.81 0.20 14.47
N GLY A 80 7.02 0.48 15.50
CA GLY A 80 7.12 -0.14 16.82
C GLY A 80 8.53 -0.05 17.44
N LEU A 81 9.21 1.07 17.22
CA LEU A 81 10.50 1.44 17.81
C LEU A 81 10.28 2.30 19.07
N GLU A 82 11.35 2.51 19.84
CA GLU A 82 11.33 3.47 20.95
C GLU A 82 11.16 4.90 20.39
N GLU A 83 10.23 5.67 20.95
CA GLU A 83 9.89 7.04 20.49
C GLU A 83 10.94 8.07 20.96
N THR A 84 12.19 7.93 20.50
CA THR A 84 13.31 8.83 20.86
C THR A 84 13.16 10.23 20.27
N GLY A 85 12.43 10.38 19.16
CA GLY A 85 12.31 11.63 18.41
C GLY A 85 13.62 12.08 17.75
N SER A 86 14.57 11.17 17.60
CA SER A 86 15.88 11.41 16.98
C SER A 86 16.17 10.36 15.92
N LEU A 87 16.92 10.72 14.89
CA LEU A 87 17.34 9.78 13.85
C LEU A 87 18.48 8.91 14.38
N ASP A 88 18.13 7.97 15.25
CA ASP A 88 19.05 6.99 15.82
C ASP A 88 19.31 5.82 14.86
N GLN A 89 20.36 5.04 15.14
CA GLN A 89 20.77 3.92 14.30
C GLN A 89 19.63 2.91 14.12
N SER A 90 18.80 2.68 15.14
CA SER A 90 17.68 1.75 15.05
C SER A 90 16.61 2.21 14.07
N THR A 91 16.35 3.52 14.00
CA THR A 91 15.43 4.14 13.05
C THR A 91 15.98 4.03 11.63
N VAL A 92 17.27 4.33 11.44
CA VAL A 92 17.94 4.23 10.14
C VAL A 92 17.99 2.78 9.65
N ASP A 93 18.32 1.83 10.51
CA ASP A 93 18.35 0.41 10.17
C ASP A 93 16.97 -0.09 9.76
N ALA A 94 15.91 0.38 10.44
CA ALA A 94 14.54 0.06 10.05
C ALA A 94 14.16 0.69 8.69
N MET A 95 14.57 1.93 8.40
CA MET A 95 14.32 2.56 7.09
C MET A 95 15.00 1.83 5.92
N LYS A 96 16.13 1.14 6.19
CA LYS A 96 16.87 0.34 5.21
C LYS A 96 16.27 -1.05 4.99
N GLN A 97 15.27 -1.46 5.78
CA GLN A 97 14.62 -2.75 5.58
C GLN A 97 13.67 -2.71 4.38
N PRO A 98 13.60 -3.81 3.61
CA PRO A 98 12.62 -3.93 2.53
C PRO A 98 11.19 -3.84 3.06
N ARG A 99 10.31 -3.15 2.33
CA ARG A 99 8.95 -2.83 2.77
C ARG A 99 7.96 -2.65 1.62
N CYS A 100 6.68 -2.57 1.98
CA CYS A 100 5.59 -2.14 1.10
C CYS A 100 5.74 -0.65 0.73
N GLY A 101 5.39 -0.32 -0.52
CA GLY A 101 5.43 1.03 -1.09
C GLY A 101 4.25 1.92 -0.76
N VAL A 102 3.18 1.37 -0.17
CA VAL A 102 2.03 2.16 0.28
C VAL A 102 2.44 3.12 1.42
N PRO A 103 2.01 4.40 1.41
CA PRO A 103 2.31 5.33 2.50
C PRO A 103 1.72 4.90 3.85
N ASP A 104 2.47 5.14 4.94
CA ASP A 104 2.01 4.84 6.30
C ASP A 104 1.01 5.87 6.81
N ILE A 105 1.24 7.14 6.46
CA ILE A 105 0.35 8.25 6.75
C ILE A 105 -0.17 8.77 5.42
N ARG A 106 -1.48 8.63 5.19
CA ARG A 106 -2.10 9.16 3.98
C ARG A 106 -2.30 10.67 4.13
N ASN A 107 -1.34 11.46 3.65
CA ASN A 107 -1.47 12.92 3.49
C ASN A 107 -2.07 13.35 2.13
N TYR A 108 -2.47 12.41 1.27
CA TYR A 108 -3.04 12.73 -0.04
C TYR A 108 -4.57 12.66 -0.06
N GLN A 109 -5.17 13.82 -0.32
CA GLN A 109 -6.48 14.02 -0.90
C GLN A 109 -6.58 13.29 -2.25
N THR A 110 -7.10 12.06 -2.33
CA THR A 110 -7.52 11.47 -3.63
C THR A 110 -8.51 10.31 -3.58
N PHE A 111 -9.14 9.94 -2.45
CA PHE A 111 -10.01 8.75 -2.46
C PHE A 111 -11.40 8.99 -1.88
N THR A 112 -12.38 8.85 -2.75
CA THR A 112 -13.80 8.68 -2.45
C THR A 112 -14.10 7.20 -2.17
N GLY A 113 -14.63 6.82 -1.01
CA GLY A 113 -15.06 5.43 -0.76
C GLY A 113 -14.95 5.03 0.72
N ASP A 114 -15.93 4.28 1.25
CA ASP A 114 -15.52 3.23 2.20
C ASP A 114 -14.52 2.43 1.36
N LEU A 115 -13.23 2.40 1.72
CA LEU A 115 -12.23 1.66 0.96
C LEU A 115 -12.54 0.17 1.15
N LYS A 116 -13.57 -0.34 0.47
CA LYS A 116 -14.03 -1.71 0.49
C LYS A 116 -14.81 -1.97 -0.79
N TRP A 117 -14.76 -3.20 -1.27
CA TRP A 117 -15.61 -3.61 -2.37
C TRP A 117 -17.08 -3.65 -1.93
N ASN A 118 -17.97 -3.12 -2.77
CA ASN A 118 -19.42 -3.14 -2.55
C ASN A 118 -20.06 -4.51 -2.86
N HIS A 119 -19.27 -5.43 -3.38
CA HIS A 119 -19.65 -6.79 -3.74
C HIS A 119 -18.73 -7.80 -3.05
N LYS A 120 -19.19 -9.05 -2.95
CA LYS A 120 -18.44 -10.11 -2.24
C LYS A 120 -17.58 -10.98 -3.15
N ASN A 121 -17.93 -11.06 -4.44
CA ASN A 121 -17.14 -11.79 -5.42
C ASN A 121 -16.21 -10.83 -6.13
N VAL A 122 -15.01 -10.67 -5.61
CA VAL A 122 -13.99 -9.78 -6.17
C VAL A 122 -13.25 -10.55 -7.27
N THR A 123 -13.15 -9.95 -8.44
CA THR A 123 -12.45 -10.54 -9.58
C THR A 123 -11.00 -10.08 -9.61
N TYR A 124 -10.09 -10.94 -10.06
CA TYR A 124 -8.70 -10.55 -10.29
C TYR A 124 -8.17 -11.07 -11.61
N ARG A 125 -7.19 -10.37 -12.18
CA ARG A 125 -6.53 -10.78 -13.42
C ARG A 125 -5.04 -10.54 -13.33
N ILE A 126 -4.27 -11.53 -13.75
CA ILE A 126 -2.82 -11.42 -13.87
C ILE A 126 -2.49 -10.94 -15.29
N LEU A 127 -1.81 -9.81 -15.40
CA LEU A 127 -1.48 -9.16 -16.66
C LEU A 127 -0.18 -9.68 -17.28
N ASN A 128 0.82 -9.91 -16.44
CA ASN A 128 2.13 -10.44 -16.79
C ASN A 128 2.72 -11.21 -15.61
N TYR A 129 3.87 -11.84 -15.83
CA TYR A 129 4.56 -12.69 -14.86
C TYR A 129 6.01 -12.28 -14.74
N SER A 130 6.58 -12.45 -13.55
CA SER A 130 8.02 -12.33 -13.34
C SER A 130 8.76 -13.53 -13.94
N PRO A 131 9.92 -13.34 -14.58
CA PRO A 131 10.71 -14.42 -15.16
C PRO A 131 11.40 -15.32 -14.12
N ASP A 132 11.40 -14.94 -12.84
CA ASP A 132 12.09 -15.64 -11.75
C ASP A 132 11.38 -16.91 -11.27
N MET A 133 10.08 -17.01 -11.54
CA MET A 133 9.26 -18.13 -11.10
C MET A 133 8.38 -18.65 -12.23
N ASP A 134 8.11 -19.95 -12.19
CA ASP A 134 7.16 -20.58 -13.10
C ASP A 134 5.76 -19.96 -12.93
N ALA A 135 5.07 -19.68 -14.04
CA ALA A 135 3.75 -19.04 -14.02
C ALA A 135 2.73 -19.80 -13.17
N SER A 136 2.81 -21.14 -13.11
CA SER A 136 1.91 -21.93 -12.27
C SER A 136 2.19 -21.78 -10.77
N LEU A 137 3.45 -21.51 -10.39
CA LEU A 137 3.80 -21.20 -9.00
C LEU A 137 3.34 -19.79 -8.61
N ILE A 138 3.44 -18.83 -9.54
CA ILE A 138 2.92 -17.47 -9.35
C ILE A 138 1.39 -17.51 -9.18
N ASP A 139 0.71 -18.23 -10.07
CA ASP A 139 -0.74 -18.44 -10.00
C ASP A 139 -1.18 -19.02 -8.65
N ASP A 140 -0.48 -20.06 -8.17
CA ASP A 140 -0.73 -20.67 -6.86
C ASP A 140 -0.44 -19.70 -5.72
N ALA A 141 0.68 -18.95 -5.76
CA ALA A 141 1.04 -17.99 -4.74
C ALA A 141 -0.04 -16.92 -4.57
N PHE A 142 -0.54 -16.34 -5.68
CA PHE A 142 -1.63 -15.37 -5.65
C PHE A 142 -2.95 -15.99 -5.20
N ALA A 143 -3.30 -17.19 -5.66
CA ALA A 143 -4.51 -17.88 -5.20
C ALA A 143 -4.48 -18.16 -3.69
N ARG A 144 -3.33 -18.59 -3.15
CA ARG A 144 -3.13 -18.77 -1.71
C ARG A 144 -3.17 -17.44 -0.96
N ALA A 145 -2.61 -16.37 -1.51
CA ALA A 145 -2.67 -15.04 -0.91
C ALA A 145 -4.13 -14.54 -0.79
N PHE A 146 -4.97 -14.68 -1.82
CA PHE A 146 -6.41 -14.41 -1.72
C PHE A 146 -7.12 -15.36 -0.75
N LYS A 147 -6.65 -16.60 -0.63
CA LYS A 147 -7.18 -17.58 0.31
C LYS A 147 -7.01 -17.14 1.78
N VAL A 148 -5.95 -16.40 2.10
CA VAL A 148 -5.73 -15.82 3.44
C VAL A 148 -6.94 -14.99 3.87
N TRP A 149 -7.41 -14.11 2.98
CA TRP A 149 -8.52 -13.19 3.27
C TRP A 149 -9.90 -13.85 3.20
N SER A 150 -10.13 -14.72 2.21
CA SER A 150 -11.42 -15.45 2.09
C SER A 150 -11.63 -16.49 3.19
N ASN A 151 -10.58 -16.97 3.87
CA ASN A 151 -10.72 -17.86 5.01
C ASN A 151 -11.37 -17.19 6.24
N VAL A 152 -11.30 -15.86 6.34
CA VAL A 152 -11.77 -15.10 7.51
C VAL A 152 -12.86 -14.08 7.18
N THR A 153 -13.31 -14.05 5.92
CA THR A 153 -14.36 -13.17 5.42
C THR A 153 -15.36 -13.91 4.52
N PRO A 154 -16.50 -13.31 4.16
CA PRO A 154 -17.43 -13.86 3.18
C PRO A 154 -16.99 -13.58 1.73
N LEU A 155 -15.80 -13.01 1.51
CA LEU A 155 -15.32 -12.68 0.17
C LEU A 155 -14.96 -13.96 -0.60
N THR A 156 -15.26 -13.95 -1.89
CA THR A 156 -14.79 -14.94 -2.85
C THR A 156 -13.97 -14.25 -3.92
N PHE A 157 -12.98 -14.96 -4.46
CA PHE A 157 -12.09 -14.42 -5.47
C PHE A 157 -12.20 -15.24 -6.75
N THR A 158 -12.46 -14.57 -7.87
CA THR A 158 -12.62 -15.21 -9.17
C THR A 158 -11.57 -14.69 -10.15
N ARG A 159 -10.72 -15.58 -10.67
CA ARG A 159 -9.74 -15.21 -11.69
C ARG A 159 -10.42 -15.00 -13.04
N LEU A 160 -10.14 -13.87 -13.68
CA LEU A 160 -10.47 -13.60 -15.08
C LEU A 160 -9.22 -13.76 -15.96
N PHE A 161 -9.44 -14.20 -17.20
CA PHE A 161 -8.37 -14.37 -18.21
C PHE A 161 -8.43 -13.30 -19.31
N GLU A 162 -9.57 -12.61 -19.43
CA GLU A 162 -9.81 -11.55 -20.39
C GLU A 162 -10.65 -10.43 -19.74
N GLY A 163 -10.66 -9.25 -20.37
CA GLY A 163 -11.39 -8.08 -19.84
C GLY A 163 -10.74 -7.43 -18.62
N THR A 164 -11.48 -6.53 -17.99
CA THR A 164 -11.05 -5.81 -16.77
C THR A 164 -11.60 -6.54 -15.55
N ALA A 165 -10.74 -6.76 -14.55
CA ALA A 165 -11.10 -7.31 -13.25
C ALA A 165 -11.10 -6.20 -12.19
N ASP A 166 -11.58 -6.49 -10.98
CA ASP A 166 -11.54 -5.55 -9.85
C ASP A 166 -10.11 -5.33 -9.34
N ILE A 167 -9.24 -6.35 -9.47
CA ILE A 167 -7.83 -6.28 -9.09
C ILE A 167 -6.98 -6.73 -10.29
N MET A 168 -6.28 -5.79 -10.93
CA MET A 168 -5.29 -6.10 -11.96
C MET A 168 -3.92 -6.27 -11.30
N ILE A 169 -3.28 -7.41 -11.55
CA ILE A 169 -2.00 -7.78 -10.96
C ILE A 169 -0.92 -7.71 -12.04
N SER A 170 0.14 -6.96 -11.79
CA SER A 170 1.27 -6.87 -12.72
C SER A 170 2.63 -6.76 -12.02
N PHE A 171 3.66 -7.16 -12.75
CA PHE A 171 5.07 -6.93 -12.42
C PHE A 171 5.59 -5.77 -13.25
N GLY A 172 6.36 -4.86 -12.65
CA GLY A 172 6.91 -3.69 -13.33
C GLY A 172 8.22 -3.25 -12.68
N LYS A 173 9.05 -2.51 -13.43
CA LYS A 173 10.32 -1.96 -12.96
C LYS A 173 10.23 -0.45 -12.90
N ALA A 174 10.87 0.18 -11.91
CA ALA A 174 10.95 1.64 -11.78
C ALA A 174 9.62 2.35 -12.16
N ASP A 175 9.60 3.18 -13.21
CA ASP A 175 8.37 3.70 -13.80
C ASP A 175 7.64 2.61 -14.60
N HIS A 176 6.48 2.21 -14.09
CA HIS A 176 5.66 1.13 -14.62
C HIS A 176 4.25 1.59 -15.00
N GLY A 177 4.08 2.89 -15.31
CA GLY A 177 2.84 3.43 -15.86
C GLY A 177 1.88 4.02 -14.84
N ASP A 178 2.34 4.25 -13.61
CA ASP A 178 1.61 4.98 -12.56
C ASP A 178 2.50 6.04 -11.87
N PRO A 179 1.95 6.93 -11.03
CA PRO A 179 2.73 8.01 -10.40
C PRO A 179 3.74 7.57 -9.33
N TYR A 180 3.84 6.27 -9.00
CA TYR A 180 4.60 5.76 -7.87
C TYR A 180 5.67 4.76 -8.34
N PRO A 181 6.82 5.25 -8.84
CA PRO A 181 7.85 4.39 -9.37
C PRO A 181 8.57 3.57 -8.28
N PHE A 182 8.96 2.35 -8.64
CA PHE A 182 9.84 1.50 -7.83
C PHE A 182 11.29 2.00 -7.80
N ASP A 183 12.11 1.44 -6.91
CA ASP A 183 13.49 1.86 -6.68
C ASP A 183 14.57 0.82 -7.01
N GLY A 184 14.18 -0.32 -7.60
CA GLY A 184 15.10 -1.37 -8.04
C GLY A 184 15.24 -2.46 -6.99
N LYS A 185 16.33 -3.22 -7.02
CA LYS A 185 16.52 -4.35 -6.09
C LYS A 185 16.56 -3.94 -4.60
N ASP A 186 15.78 -4.65 -3.80
CA ASP A 186 15.45 -4.42 -2.39
C ASP A 186 14.74 -3.06 -2.19
N GLY A 187 14.38 -2.71 -0.96
CA GLY A 187 13.67 -1.46 -0.71
C GLY A 187 12.16 -1.62 -0.93
N LEU A 188 11.61 -1.12 -2.04
CA LEU A 188 10.19 -1.22 -2.35
C LEU A 188 9.84 -2.54 -3.04
N LEU A 189 9.12 -3.41 -2.35
CA LEU A 189 8.80 -4.73 -2.91
C LEU A 189 7.59 -4.71 -3.86
N ALA A 190 6.56 -3.95 -3.49
CA ALA A 190 5.28 -3.90 -4.17
C ALA A 190 4.46 -2.72 -3.62
N HIS A 191 3.35 -2.41 -4.30
CA HIS A 191 2.28 -1.56 -3.79
C HIS A 191 0.92 -1.98 -4.35
N ALA A 192 -0.15 -1.58 -3.68
CA ALA A 192 -1.49 -1.74 -4.20
C ALA A 192 -2.37 -0.53 -3.90
N TYR A 193 -3.32 -0.28 -4.80
CA TYR A 193 -4.32 0.75 -4.64
C TYR A 193 -5.50 0.21 -3.82
N PRO A 194 -6.18 1.08 -3.04
CA PRO A 194 -7.39 0.68 -2.34
C PRO A 194 -8.54 0.36 -3.31
N PRO A 195 -9.62 -0.32 -2.85
CA PRO A 195 -10.80 -0.63 -3.66
C PRO A 195 -11.43 0.56 -4.36
N GLY A 196 -11.83 0.42 -5.63
CA GLY A 196 -12.53 1.44 -6.40
C GLY A 196 -12.57 1.18 -7.90
N GLU A 197 -12.84 2.22 -8.70
CA GLU A 197 -12.85 2.13 -10.16
C GLU A 197 -11.47 2.44 -10.78
N GLY A 198 -11.19 1.85 -11.95
CA GLY A 198 -9.98 2.10 -12.72
C GLY A 198 -8.78 1.36 -12.14
N ILE A 199 -7.71 2.10 -11.81
CA ILE A 199 -6.48 1.56 -11.20
C ILE A 199 -6.68 1.16 -9.72
N GLN A 200 -7.82 1.53 -9.14
CA GLN A 200 -8.14 1.24 -7.75
C GLN A 200 -8.39 -0.26 -7.57
N GLY A 201 -7.68 -0.89 -6.64
CA GLY A 201 -7.63 -2.33 -6.44
C GLY A 201 -6.39 -2.98 -7.04
N ASP A 202 -5.74 -2.33 -8.00
CA ASP A 202 -4.58 -2.92 -8.70
C ASP A 202 -3.40 -3.12 -7.74
N ALA A 203 -2.66 -4.20 -7.97
CA ALA A 203 -1.49 -4.58 -7.19
C ALA A 203 -0.28 -4.74 -8.12
N HIS A 204 0.76 -3.93 -7.91
CA HIS A 204 1.97 -3.97 -8.70
C HIS A 204 3.15 -4.47 -7.86
N PHE A 205 3.95 -5.34 -8.44
CA PHE A 205 5.11 -5.98 -7.81
C PHE A 205 6.38 -5.54 -8.54
N ASP A 206 7.45 -5.22 -7.79
CA ASP A 206 8.70 -4.78 -8.39
C ASP A 206 9.42 -5.96 -9.08
N ASP A 207 9.58 -5.89 -10.40
CA ASP A 207 10.25 -6.91 -11.21
C ASP A 207 11.79 -6.76 -11.23
N ASP A 208 12.35 -5.80 -10.47
CA ASP A 208 13.77 -5.76 -10.11
C ASP A 208 14.08 -6.61 -8.86
N GLU A 209 13.04 -7.16 -8.20
CA GLU A 209 13.18 -8.06 -7.06
C GLU A 209 13.30 -9.52 -7.45
N TYR A 210 14.01 -10.28 -6.61
CA TYR A 210 14.10 -11.72 -6.78
C TYR A 210 12.90 -12.42 -6.13
N TRP A 211 11.90 -12.77 -6.93
CA TRP A 211 10.68 -13.40 -6.43
C TRP A 211 10.88 -14.88 -6.15
N THR A 212 10.52 -15.31 -4.94
CA THR A 212 10.62 -16.70 -4.50
C THR A 212 9.40 -17.09 -3.66
N LEU A 213 9.45 -18.28 -3.04
CA LEU A 213 8.52 -18.64 -1.96
C LEU A 213 9.04 -18.23 -0.56
N GLY A 214 10.19 -17.55 -0.50
CA GLY A 214 10.79 -16.94 0.69
C GLY A 214 12.00 -17.68 1.27
N SER A 215 12.32 -18.87 0.76
CA SER A 215 13.46 -19.69 1.20
C SER A 215 14.49 -19.92 0.09
N GLY A 216 14.57 -19.04 -0.90
CA GLY A 216 15.40 -19.21 -2.11
C GLY A 216 14.61 -19.74 -3.32
N PRO A 217 15.31 -20.12 -4.40
CA PRO A 217 14.69 -20.47 -5.68
C PRO A 217 13.62 -21.54 -5.55
N ALA A 218 12.42 -21.26 -6.07
CA ALA A 218 11.32 -22.19 -6.14
C ALA A 218 11.16 -22.68 -7.59
N ILE A 219 11.85 -23.78 -7.91
CA ILE A 219 11.94 -24.27 -9.28
C ILE A 219 11.05 -25.47 -9.47
N LYS A 220 10.11 -25.38 -10.42
CA LYS A 220 9.32 -26.51 -10.88
C LYS A 220 10.08 -27.26 -11.97
N THR A 221 10.16 -28.57 -11.84
CA THR A 221 10.86 -29.40 -12.82
C THR A 221 10.06 -29.62 -14.09
N TYR A 222 10.77 -29.67 -15.21
CA TYR A 222 10.27 -30.01 -16.54
C TYR A 222 10.79 -31.39 -16.94
N TYR A 223 9.94 -32.24 -17.50
CA TYR A 223 10.25 -33.64 -17.85
C TYR A 223 10.94 -34.42 -16.70
N GLY A 224 11.64 -35.50 -17.03
CA GLY A 224 12.26 -36.39 -16.04
C GLY A 224 11.25 -37.35 -15.41
N ASN A 225 11.66 -38.03 -14.33
CA ASN A 225 10.78 -38.97 -13.61
C ASN A 225 10.03 -38.32 -12.44
N ALA A 226 10.22 -37.00 -12.25
CA ALA A 226 9.57 -36.19 -11.24
C ALA A 226 9.01 -34.88 -11.82
N GLU A 227 8.59 -34.89 -13.10
CA GLU A 227 8.04 -33.71 -13.78
C GLU A 227 6.95 -33.02 -12.96
N GLY A 228 7.05 -31.69 -12.87
CA GLY A 228 6.11 -30.86 -12.13
C GLY A 228 6.31 -30.84 -10.61
N GLU A 229 7.17 -31.70 -10.05
CA GLU A 229 7.61 -31.58 -8.66
C GLU A 229 8.61 -30.41 -8.53
N THR A 230 8.70 -29.83 -7.33
CA THR A 230 9.65 -28.74 -7.03
C THR A 230 11.03 -29.31 -6.71
N CYS A 231 12.09 -28.66 -7.19
CA CYS A 231 13.46 -28.95 -6.79
C CYS A 231 13.62 -28.88 -5.26
N HIS A 232 14.36 -29.82 -4.69
CA HIS A 232 14.72 -29.81 -3.29
C HIS A 232 16.12 -29.21 -3.13
N PHE A 233 16.22 -28.02 -2.54
CA PHE A 233 17.50 -27.41 -2.22
C PHE A 233 17.75 -27.37 -0.69
N PRO A 234 18.94 -27.77 -0.22
CA PRO A 234 19.98 -28.47 -0.98
C PRO A 234 19.62 -29.94 -1.30
N PHE A 235 20.21 -30.51 -2.35
CA PHE A 235 20.20 -31.96 -2.60
C PHE A 235 21.61 -32.54 -2.74
N LEU A 236 21.76 -33.82 -2.42
CA LEU A 236 22.99 -34.59 -2.56
C LEU A 236 23.04 -35.33 -3.91
N PHE A 237 24.14 -35.17 -4.65
CA PHE A 237 24.46 -35.95 -5.84
C PHE A 237 25.97 -36.22 -5.90
N GLU A 238 26.36 -37.49 -6.09
CA GLU A 238 27.75 -37.96 -6.07
C GLU A 238 28.55 -37.47 -4.84
N GLY A 239 27.89 -37.41 -3.67
CA GLY A 239 28.50 -36.94 -2.44
C GLY A 239 28.72 -35.42 -2.35
N LYS A 240 28.27 -34.63 -3.33
CA LYS A 240 28.31 -33.17 -3.33
C LYS A 240 26.91 -32.58 -3.13
N SER A 241 26.83 -31.52 -2.34
CA SER A 241 25.57 -30.81 -2.06
C SER A 241 25.39 -29.67 -3.06
N TYR A 242 24.20 -29.56 -3.66
CA TYR A 242 23.84 -28.51 -4.61
C TYR A 242 22.67 -27.69 -4.07
N THR A 243 22.81 -26.37 -4.09
CA THR A 243 21.77 -25.39 -3.68
C THR A 243 21.13 -24.67 -4.87
N SER A 244 21.47 -25.12 -6.08
CA SER A 244 21.02 -24.62 -7.37
C SER A 244 20.97 -25.81 -8.34
N CYS A 245 20.34 -25.64 -9.49
CA CYS A 245 20.42 -26.57 -10.59
C CYS A 245 21.85 -26.76 -11.06
N THR A 246 22.14 -27.94 -11.59
CA THR A 246 23.47 -28.33 -12.04
C THR A 246 23.40 -28.99 -13.41
N THR A 247 24.46 -28.85 -14.19
CA THR A 247 24.67 -29.61 -15.43
C THR A 247 25.62 -30.80 -15.20
N GLU A 248 26.17 -30.94 -13.99
CA GLU A 248 27.06 -32.05 -13.65
C GLU A 248 26.36 -33.40 -13.84
N GLY A 249 27.10 -34.38 -14.36
CA GLY A 249 26.57 -35.69 -14.76
C GLY A 249 25.89 -35.72 -16.13
N ARG A 250 25.81 -34.60 -16.86
CA ARG A 250 25.20 -34.52 -18.20
C ARG A 250 26.14 -33.97 -19.26
N THR A 251 25.88 -34.31 -20.53
CA THR A 251 26.67 -33.87 -21.70
C THR A 251 25.89 -32.97 -22.66
N ASP A 252 24.57 -32.89 -22.51
CA ASP A 252 23.68 -32.03 -23.31
C ASP A 252 23.55 -30.61 -22.77
N GLY A 253 24.19 -30.31 -21.63
CA GLY A 253 24.20 -28.98 -21.03
C GLY A 253 22.89 -28.56 -20.38
N LEU A 254 21.89 -29.46 -20.30
CA LEU A 254 20.60 -29.17 -19.66
C LEU A 254 20.75 -29.14 -18.13
N PRO A 255 20.34 -28.06 -17.45
CA PRO A 255 20.36 -27.99 -16.00
C PRO A 255 19.28 -28.88 -15.41
N TRP A 256 19.59 -29.56 -14.31
CA TRP A 256 18.67 -30.44 -13.60
C TRP A 256 18.82 -30.29 -12.09
N CYS A 257 17.83 -30.77 -11.36
CA CYS A 257 17.83 -30.83 -9.90
C CYS A 257 17.18 -32.12 -9.40
N ALA A 258 17.50 -32.52 -8.18
CA ALA A 258 16.73 -33.55 -7.49
C ALA A 258 15.48 -32.96 -6.84
N THR A 259 14.42 -33.78 -6.73
CA THR A 259 13.18 -33.38 -6.03
C THR A 259 13.13 -33.94 -4.60
N THR A 260 14.20 -34.60 -4.17
CA THR A 260 14.43 -35.07 -2.79
C THR A 260 15.81 -34.66 -2.30
N ALA A 261 16.03 -34.77 -0.99
CA ALA A 261 17.29 -34.39 -0.36
C ALA A 261 18.50 -35.24 -0.80
N ASP A 262 18.28 -36.48 -1.23
CA ASP A 262 19.32 -37.42 -1.60
C ASP A 262 18.99 -38.12 -2.93
N TYR A 263 19.54 -37.58 -4.02
CA TYR A 263 19.38 -38.17 -5.35
C TYR A 263 20.13 -39.50 -5.46
N ASP A 264 21.26 -39.64 -4.76
CA ASP A 264 22.05 -40.86 -4.79
C ASP A 264 21.25 -42.08 -4.32
N LYS A 265 20.30 -41.85 -3.41
CA LYS A 265 19.34 -42.84 -2.94
C LYS A 265 18.04 -42.89 -3.75
N ASP A 266 17.35 -41.76 -3.91
CA ASP A 266 15.95 -41.75 -4.36
C ASP A 266 15.81 -41.71 -5.89
N LYS A 267 16.84 -41.21 -6.61
CA LYS A 267 16.88 -41.11 -8.07
C LYS A 267 15.72 -40.33 -8.69
N LYS A 268 15.07 -39.45 -7.94
CA LYS A 268 14.02 -38.55 -8.42
C LYS A 268 14.61 -37.23 -8.89
N PHE A 269 14.34 -36.85 -10.14
CA PHE A 269 14.83 -35.63 -10.73
C PHE A 269 13.93 -35.12 -11.85
N GLY A 270 14.15 -33.86 -12.21
CA GLY A 270 13.70 -33.30 -13.48
C GLY A 270 14.58 -32.13 -13.89
N PHE A 271 14.28 -31.56 -15.05
CA PHE A 271 15.08 -30.48 -15.62
C PHE A 271 14.61 -29.13 -15.10
N CYS A 272 15.56 -28.23 -14.92
CA CYS A 272 15.27 -26.86 -14.54
C CYS A 272 14.92 -26.02 -15.78
N PRO A 273 14.22 -24.89 -15.61
CA PRO A 273 13.92 -23.97 -16.69
C PRO A 273 15.18 -23.63 -17.50
N SER A 274 15.07 -23.79 -18.82
CA SER A 274 16.12 -23.44 -19.75
C SER A 274 15.53 -23.13 -21.11
N GLU A 275 16.15 -22.17 -21.76
CA GLU A 275 15.96 -21.77 -23.14
C GLU A 275 16.13 -22.92 -24.15
N LEU A 276 16.81 -24.00 -23.74
CA LEU A 276 16.97 -25.23 -24.53
C LEU A 276 15.75 -26.17 -24.44
N LEU A 277 14.86 -25.97 -23.47
CA LEU A 277 13.65 -26.77 -23.27
C LEU A 277 12.43 -26.07 -23.83
N PHE A 278 12.28 -24.78 -23.54
CA PHE A 278 11.15 -23.97 -23.98
C PHE A 278 11.52 -22.49 -23.98
N THR A 279 10.69 -21.70 -24.66
CA THR A 279 10.61 -20.25 -24.50
C THR A 279 9.24 -19.89 -23.96
N PHE A 280 9.04 -18.68 -23.45
CA PHE A 280 7.69 -18.22 -23.09
C PHE A 280 7.32 -16.98 -23.89
N GLY A 281 6.01 -16.75 -24.04
CA GLY A 281 5.48 -15.63 -24.82
C GLY A 281 5.93 -15.67 -26.29
N GLY A 282 6.25 -14.50 -26.83
CA GLY A 282 6.63 -14.37 -28.24
C GLY A 282 5.55 -14.88 -29.20
N ASN A 283 5.97 -15.47 -30.32
CA ASN A 283 5.08 -15.96 -31.38
C ASN A 283 5.40 -17.40 -31.82
N SER A 284 6.11 -18.14 -30.95
CA SER A 284 6.64 -19.48 -31.24
C SER A 284 6.00 -20.59 -30.42
N ASN A 285 4.94 -20.31 -29.65
CA ASN A 285 4.19 -21.30 -28.86
C ASN A 285 5.11 -22.23 -28.06
N ASP A 286 5.97 -21.62 -27.25
CA ASP A 286 6.91 -22.27 -26.35
C ASP A 286 8.02 -23.12 -26.98
N ALA A 287 8.23 -23.02 -28.30
CA ALA A 287 9.35 -23.69 -28.97
C ALA A 287 10.71 -23.29 -28.34
N PRO A 288 11.66 -24.22 -28.19
CA PRO A 288 12.98 -23.93 -27.63
C PRO A 288 13.79 -23.03 -28.58
N CYS A 289 14.81 -22.38 -28.02
CA CYS A 289 15.76 -21.59 -28.80
C CYS A 289 16.57 -22.47 -29.75
N VAL A 290 16.93 -21.89 -30.90
CA VAL A 290 17.88 -22.49 -31.85
C VAL A 290 19.18 -21.72 -31.77
N PHE A 291 20.28 -22.38 -31.42
CA PHE A 291 21.60 -21.77 -31.36
C PHE A 291 22.57 -22.41 -32.38
N PRO A 292 23.39 -21.60 -33.08
CA PRO A 292 23.28 -20.15 -33.19
C PRO A 292 22.05 -19.72 -33.99
N PHE A 293 21.50 -18.54 -33.67
CA PHE A 293 20.55 -17.85 -34.54
C PHE A 293 21.08 -16.51 -35.05
N GLU A 294 20.58 -16.06 -36.20
CA GLU A 294 20.94 -14.77 -36.81
C GLU A 294 19.91 -13.67 -36.51
N PHE A 295 20.38 -12.51 -36.06
CA PHE A 295 19.60 -11.27 -35.87
C PHE A 295 20.43 -10.05 -36.29
N LEU A 296 19.91 -9.22 -37.19
CA LEU A 296 20.59 -8.10 -37.83
C LEU A 296 21.98 -8.46 -38.37
N GLY A 297 22.11 -9.67 -38.93
CA GLY A 297 23.38 -10.20 -39.46
C GLY A 297 24.42 -10.62 -38.42
N VAL A 298 24.08 -10.59 -37.13
CA VAL A 298 24.92 -11.08 -36.03
C VAL A 298 24.43 -12.46 -35.58
N LYS A 299 25.35 -13.39 -35.33
CA LYS A 299 25.03 -14.72 -34.80
C LYS A 299 25.11 -14.73 -33.28
N TYR A 300 24.09 -15.29 -32.64
CA TYR A 300 23.97 -15.42 -31.20
C TYR A 300 23.93 -16.89 -30.80
N ASP A 301 24.85 -17.31 -29.93
CA ASP A 301 24.93 -18.67 -29.36
C ASP A 301 24.23 -18.79 -27.99
N ALA A 302 23.60 -17.70 -27.54
CA ALA A 302 22.83 -17.63 -26.30
C ALA A 302 21.70 -16.60 -26.47
N CYS A 303 20.80 -16.55 -25.49
CA CYS A 303 19.78 -15.51 -25.45
C CYS A 303 20.41 -14.11 -25.40
N THR A 304 19.74 -13.14 -26.01
CA THR A 304 20.22 -11.75 -26.09
C THR A 304 19.14 -10.79 -25.61
N LYS A 305 19.56 -9.58 -25.23
CA LYS A 305 18.67 -8.44 -24.99
C LYS A 305 18.67 -7.46 -26.17
N ASP A 306 19.48 -7.73 -27.19
CA ASP A 306 19.65 -6.83 -28.33
C ASP A 306 18.33 -6.57 -29.03
N GLY A 307 18.11 -5.30 -29.40
CA GLY A 307 16.86 -4.84 -29.98
C GLY A 307 15.71 -4.62 -28.99
N ARG A 308 15.93 -4.81 -27.68
CA ARG A 308 14.92 -4.58 -26.64
C ARG A 308 15.36 -3.56 -25.60
N THR A 309 14.39 -2.84 -25.05
CA THR A 309 14.59 -1.84 -23.97
C THR A 309 13.98 -2.27 -22.64
N ASP A 310 13.17 -3.32 -22.63
CA ASP A 310 12.52 -3.87 -21.44
C ASP A 310 13.41 -4.84 -20.64
N GLY A 311 14.62 -5.12 -21.12
CA GLY A 311 15.61 -5.92 -20.41
C GLY A 311 15.38 -7.43 -20.45
N TYR A 312 14.29 -7.92 -21.06
CA TYR A 312 14.02 -9.35 -21.18
C TYR A 312 14.92 -10.03 -22.22
N ARG A 313 15.48 -11.18 -21.83
CA ARG A 313 16.28 -12.01 -22.73
C ARG A 313 15.38 -12.76 -23.70
N TRP A 314 15.76 -12.80 -24.96
CA TRP A 314 15.02 -13.48 -26.01
C TRP A 314 15.97 -14.25 -26.94
N CYS A 315 15.40 -15.17 -27.69
CA CYS A 315 16.12 -15.91 -28.72
C CYS A 315 15.22 -16.16 -29.93
N ALA A 316 15.82 -16.44 -31.09
CA ALA A 316 15.07 -17.03 -32.18
C ALA A 316 14.82 -18.52 -31.91
N THR A 317 13.65 -18.99 -32.33
CA THR A 317 13.29 -20.41 -32.32
C THR A 317 13.53 -21.08 -33.68
N THR A 318 14.25 -20.38 -34.56
CA THR A 318 14.75 -20.85 -35.86
C THR A 318 16.18 -20.34 -36.06
N SER A 319 16.86 -20.79 -37.12
CA SER A 319 18.25 -20.37 -37.40
C SER A 319 18.41 -18.89 -37.77
N SER A 320 17.33 -18.18 -38.12
CA SER A 320 17.39 -16.77 -38.51
C SER A 320 16.10 -16.05 -38.11
N PHE A 321 16.19 -15.20 -37.07
CA PHE A 321 15.11 -14.29 -36.74
C PHE A 321 14.82 -13.33 -37.90
N ASP A 322 15.87 -12.89 -38.60
CA ASP A 322 15.73 -11.95 -39.71
C ASP A 322 14.79 -12.46 -40.82
N THR A 323 14.82 -13.78 -41.07
CA THR A 323 14.00 -14.43 -42.10
C THR A 323 12.63 -14.85 -41.57
N ASP A 324 12.60 -15.59 -40.46
CA ASP A 324 11.38 -16.29 -40.03
C ASP A 324 10.53 -15.47 -39.05
N LYS A 325 11.13 -14.46 -38.41
CA LYS A 325 10.51 -13.62 -37.36
C LYS A 325 9.90 -14.44 -36.22
N LYS A 326 10.42 -15.64 -35.97
CA LYS A 326 10.00 -16.54 -34.90
C LYS A 326 10.90 -16.41 -33.69
N PHE A 327 10.30 -16.06 -32.55
CA PHE A 327 11.02 -15.86 -31.30
C PHE A 327 10.19 -16.23 -30.08
N GLY A 328 10.88 -16.34 -28.94
CA GLY A 328 10.30 -16.40 -27.62
C GLY A 328 11.27 -15.83 -26.58
N PHE A 329 10.77 -15.60 -25.37
CA PHE A 329 11.57 -15.13 -24.25
C PHE A 329 12.22 -16.30 -23.52
N CYS A 330 13.44 -16.07 -23.03
CA CYS A 330 14.22 -17.10 -22.36
C CYS A 330 13.91 -17.10 -20.86
N PRO A 331 13.54 -18.25 -20.27
CA PRO A 331 13.35 -18.35 -18.83
C PRO A 331 14.65 -17.98 -18.08
N ASN A 332 14.52 -17.38 -16.90
CA ASN A 332 15.68 -17.19 -16.03
C ASN A 332 16.13 -18.54 -15.49
N ARG A 333 17.45 -18.76 -15.53
CA ARG A 333 18.06 -19.86 -14.79
C ARG A 333 18.12 -19.45 -13.32
N ASP A 334 18.11 -20.40 -12.42
CA ASP A 334 18.21 -20.15 -10.98
C ASP A 334 19.59 -19.64 -10.54
N THR A 335 20.57 -19.71 -11.44
CA THR A 335 21.90 -19.11 -11.28
C THR A 335 22.03 -17.75 -11.96
N ALA A 336 20.95 -17.21 -12.53
CA ALA A 336 20.94 -15.91 -13.16
C ALA A 336 21.22 -14.81 -12.14
N VAL A 337 21.96 -13.78 -12.56
CA VAL A 337 22.16 -12.61 -11.72
C VAL A 337 20.92 -11.72 -11.72
N ILE A 338 20.61 -11.12 -10.57
CA ILE A 338 19.51 -10.16 -10.41
C ILE A 338 20.09 -8.74 -10.49
N GLY A 339 19.40 -7.83 -11.18
CA GLY A 339 19.86 -6.46 -11.39
C GLY A 339 21.26 -6.36 -12.01
N GLY A 340 22.00 -5.31 -11.66
CA GLY A 340 23.27 -4.99 -12.30
C GLY A 340 23.11 -4.65 -13.78
N ASN A 341 24.13 -4.91 -14.59
CA ASN A 341 24.10 -4.63 -16.03
C ASN A 341 24.10 -5.89 -16.91
N SER A 342 23.90 -7.04 -16.28
CA SER A 342 23.81 -8.37 -16.88
C SER A 342 22.62 -9.18 -16.34
N GLU A 343 21.58 -8.52 -15.83
CA GLU A 343 20.40 -9.17 -15.25
C GLU A 343 19.89 -10.35 -16.11
N GLY A 344 19.60 -11.49 -15.49
CA GLY A 344 19.16 -12.71 -16.18
C GLY A 344 20.31 -13.58 -16.68
N ASP A 345 21.54 -13.06 -16.83
CA ASP A 345 22.68 -13.87 -17.27
C ASP A 345 23.26 -14.70 -16.11
N PRO A 346 23.72 -15.94 -16.35
CA PRO A 346 24.34 -16.74 -15.31
C PRO A 346 25.71 -16.18 -14.89
N CYS A 347 26.07 -16.39 -13.63
CA CYS A 347 27.45 -16.14 -13.18
C CYS A 347 28.46 -16.96 -13.98
N GLN A 348 29.58 -16.34 -14.34
CA GLN A 348 30.71 -17.02 -14.95
C GLN A 348 31.73 -17.35 -13.85
N PHE A 349 31.99 -18.64 -13.61
CA PHE A 349 33.04 -19.07 -12.69
C PHE A 349 34.12 -19.88 -13.42
N PRO A 350 35.43 -19.68 -13.09
CA PRO A 350 35.94 -18.56 -12.31
C PRO A 350 35.91 -17.24 -13.10
N PHE A 351 35.83 -16.12 -12.39
CA PHE A 351 36.01 -14.78 -12.98
C PHE A 351 37.13 -13.99 -12.30
N THR A 352 37.68 -13.01 -13.00
CA THR A 352 38.70 -12.09 -12.48
C THR A 352 38.12 -10.73 -12.11
N PHE A 353 38.43 -10.25 -10.90
CA PHE A 353 38.09 -8.91 -10.39
C PHE A 353 39.26 -8.35 -9.56
N LEU A 354 39.69 -7.12 -9.85
CA LEU A 354 40.87 -6.48 -9.27
C LEU A 354 42.13 -7.36 -9.30
N GLY A 355 42.28 -8.15 -10.38
CA GLY A 355 43.38 -9.11 -10.56
C GLY A 355 43.28 -10.42 -9.74
N ASN A 356 42.27 -10.56 -8.88
CA ASN A 356 42.01 -11.78 -8.11
C ASN A 356 41.01 -12.69 -8.83
N LYS A 357 41.13 -14.02 -8.66
CA LYS A 357 40.19 -15.00 -9.21
C LYS A 357 39.15 -15.42 -8.17
N TYR A 358 37.88 -15.44 -8.56
CA TYR A 358 36.75 -15.84 -7.74
C TYR A 358 36.06 -17.04 -8.37
N THR A 359 35.75 -18.05 -7.55
CA THR A 359 35.04 -19.29 -7.95
C THR A 359 33.64 -19.36 -7.34
N SER A 360 33.22 -18.30 -6.66
CA SER A 360 31.92 -18.13 -6.03
C SER A 360 31.58 -16.65 -5.98
N CYS A 361 30.33 -16.33 -5.67
CA CYS A 361 29.92 -14.95 -5.42
C CYS A 361 30.76 -14.31 -4.31
N THR A 362 30.97 -13.01 -4.41
CA THR A 362 31.78 -12.22 -3.46
C THR A 362 31.07 -10.93 -3.11
N SER A 363 31.34 -10.34 -1.95
CA SER A 363 30.93 -8.98 -1.60
C SER A 363 32.06 -7.97 -1.80
N GLU A 364 33.20 -8.41 -2.34
CA GLU A 364 34.37 -7.56 -2.52
C GLU A 364 34.07 -6.40 -3.48
N GLY A 365 34.56 -5.21 -3.15
CA GLY A 365 34.18 -3.98 -3.85
C GLY A 365 32.95 -3.28 -3.27
N ARG A 366 32.16 -3.93 -2.40
CA ARG A 366 30.89 -3.41 -1.88
C ARG A 366 30.92 -3.12 -0.38
N SER A 367 30.16 -2.11 0.04
CA SER A 367 29.97 -1.73 1.46
C SER A 367 28.66 -2.25 2.07
N ASP A 368 27.69 -2.61 1.25
CA ASP A 368 26.38 -3.14 1.67
C ASP A 368 26.41 -4.65 1.98
N GLY A 369 27.53 -5.33 1.70
CA GLY A 369 27.70 -6.76 1.93
C GLY A 369 26.93 -7.66 0.96
N LYS A 370 26.24 -7.10 -0.06
CA LYS A 370 25.51 -7.89 -1.05
C LYS A 370 26.48 -8.75 -1.86
N LEU A 371 26.09 -9.99 -2.17
CA LEU A 371 26.91 -10.89 -2.96
C LEU A 371 26.66 -10.66 -4.45
N TRP A 372 27.74 -10.62 -5.23
CA TRP A 372 27.70 -10.42 -6.67
C TRP A 372 28.70 -11.34 -7.39
N CYS A 373 28.52 -11.48 -8.70
CA CYS A 373 29.46 -12.19 -9.57
C CYS A 373 29.58 -11.48 -10.93
N ALA A 374 30.69 -11.74 -11.63
CA ALA A 374 30.79 -11.36 -13.04
C ALA A 374 30.03 -12.37 -13.91
N THR A 375 29.46 -11.90 -15.02
CA THR A 375 28.83 -12.76 -16.03
C THR A 375 29.75 -13.04 -17.21
N THR A 376 31.02 -12.61 -17.11
CA THR A 376 32.09 -12.94 -18.05
C THR A 376 33.34 -13.39 -17.30
N SER A 377 34.31 -13.96 -18.00
CA SER A 377 35.54 -14.46 -17.37
C SER A 377 36.40 -13.37 -16.72
N ASN A 378 36.20 -12.10 -17.09
CA ASN A 378 37.00 -10.99 -16.59
C ASN A 378 36.17 -9.71 -16.44
N TYR A 379 35.80 -9.41 -15.19
CA TYR A 379 35.11 -8.17 -14.87
C TYR A 379 35.99 -6.95 -15.12
N ASP A 380 37.31 -7.05 -14.91
CA ASP A 380 38.21 -5.91 -15.03
C ASP A 380 38.19 -5.32 -16.45
N THR A 381 37.97 -6.16 -17.46
CA THR A 381 37.83 -5.75 -18.87
C THR A 381 36.38 -5.45 -19.24
N ASP A 382 35.45 -6.37 -18.95
CA ASP A 382 34.12 -6.36 -19.58
C ASP A 382 33.11 -5.57 -18.75
N LYS A 383 33.35 -5.43 -17.45
CA LYS A 383 32.49 -4.74 -16.48
C LYS A 383 31.06 -5.28 -16.44
N LYS A 384 30.86 -6.56 -16.78
CA LYS A 384 29.57 -7.26 -16.81
C LYS A 384 29.34 -8.03 -15.52
N TRP A 385 28.24 -7.75 -14.83
CA TRP A 385 27.97 -8.27 -13.50
C TRP A 385 26.48 -8.19 -13.11
N GLY A 386 26.13 -8.88 -12.03
CA GLY A 386 24.91 -8.65 -11.29
C GLY A 386 24.93 -9.31 -9.92
N PHE A 387 23.85 -9.16 -9.16
CA PHE A 387 23.71 -9.74 -7.83
C PHE A 387 23.47 -11.23 -7.91
N CYS A 388 24.14 -11.98 -7.04
CA CYS A 388 23.85 -13.40 -6.94
C CYS A 388 22.49 -13.62 -6.26
N PRO A 389 21.74 -14.66 -6.67
CA PRO A 389 20.51 -15.06 -6.01
C PRO A 389 20.70 -15.22 -4.51
N ASP A 390 19.86 -14.52 -3.75
CA ASP A 390 19.73 -14.65 -2.32
C ASP A 390 18.45 -15.46 -2.00
N LYS A 391 17.86 -15.28 -0.82
CA LYS A 391 16.59 -15.96 -0.49
C LYS A 391 15.39 -15.38 -1.22
N GLY A 392 15.51 -14.17 -1.77
CA GLY A 392 14.44 -13.42 -2.37
C GLY A 392 13.29 -13.11 -1.42
N TYR A 393 12.18 -12.68 -2.02
CA TYR A 393 10.96 -12.29 -1.31
C TYR A 393 9.85 -13.29 -1.61
N SER A 394 9.14 -13.72 -0.56
CA SER A 394 8.01 -14.62 -0.71
C SER A 394 6.88 -13.91 -1.43
N LEU A 395 6.66 -14.22 -2.70
CA LEU A 395 5.57 -13.65 -3.49
C LEU A 395 4.22 -13.89 -2.81
N PHE A 396 4.05 -15.04 -2.15
CA PHE A 396 2.86 -15.33 -1.34
C PHE A 396 2.64 -14.32 -0.21
N LEU A 397 3.67 -13.99 0.57
CA LEU A 397 3.53 -13.07 1.71
C LEU A 397 3.32 -11.63 1.24
N VAL A 398 4.12 -11.19 0.27
CA VAL A 398 4.00 -9.83 -0.27
C VAL A 398 2.64 -9.67 -0.95
N ALA A 399 2.21 -10.62 -1.77
CA ALA A 399 0.88 -10.56 -2.38
C ALA A 399 -0.25 -10.62 -1.34
N ALA A 400 -0.12 -11.41 -0.29
CA ALA A 400 -1.13 -11.43 0.77
C ALA A 400 -1.25 -10.04 1.43
N HIS A 401 -0.13 -9.35 1.67
CA HIS A 401 -0.11 -7.98 2.17
C HIS A 401 -0.77 -7.00 1.18
N GLU A 402 -0.31 -6.97 -0.07
CA GLU A 402 -0.85 -6.06 -1.10
C GLU A 402 -2.34 -6.30 -1.36
N PHE A 403 -2.80 -7.55 -1.33
CA PHE A 403 -4.22 -7.85 -1.45
C PHE A 403 -5.01 -7.36 -0.23
N GLY A 404 -4.39 -7.24 0.95
CA GLY A 404 -5.00 -6.55 2.09
C GLY A 404 -5.29 -5.09 1.76
N HIS A 405 -4.35 -4.39 1.13
CA HIS A 405 -4.56 -3.02 0.63
C HIS A 405 -5.61 -2.94 -0.47
N ALA A 406 -5.57 -3.85 -1.45
CA ALA A 406 -6.58 -3.96 -2.51
C ALA A 406 -7.97 -4.33 -1.99
N LEU A 407 -8.07 -4.81 -0.75
CA LEU A 407 -9.32 -5.03 -0.02
C LEU A 407 -9.66 -3.90 0.95
N GLY A 408 -8.79 -2.90 1.09
CA GLY A 408 -9.05 -1.67 1.84
C GLY A 408 -8.40 -1.56 3.21
N LEU A 409 -7.54 -2.49 3.58
CA LEU A 409 -6.76 -2.38 4.81
C LEU A 409 -5.64 -1.35 4.67
N ASP A 410 -5.25 -0.80 5.81
CA ASP A 410 -4.10 0.09 5.97
C ASP A 410 -2.97 -0.61 6.70
N HIS A 411 -1.78 0.01 6.70
CA HIS A 411 -0.65 -0.49 7.45
C HIS A 411 -0.95 -0.58 8.95
N SER A 412 -0.67 -1.75 9.53
CA SER A 412 -0.67 -1.97 10.97
C SER A 412 0.64 -1.50 11.59
N ASN A 413 0.59 -1.11 12.86
CA ASN A 413 1.77 -0.85 13.68
C ASN A 413 2.20 -2.07 14.53
N ILE A 414 1.54 -3.22 14.35
CA ILE A 414 1.86 -4.47 15.05
C ILE A 414 2.85 -5.28 14.20
N LYS A 415 4.08 -5.45 14.67
CA LYS A 415 5.18 -6.10 13.92
C LYS A 415 4.90 -7.52 13.42
N ASP A 416 4.00 -8.23 14.08
CA ASP A 416 3.62 -9.61 13.71
C ASP A 416 2.31 -9.65 12.90
N ALA A 417 1.73 -8.50 12.55
CA ALA A 417 0.61 -8.41 11.61
C ALA A 417 1.11 -8.56 10.18
N LEU A 418 0.31 -9.19 9.32
CA LEU A 418 0.60 -9.26 7.89
C LEU A 418 0.65 -7.85 7.31
N MET A 419 -0.25 -6.95 7.72
CA MET A 419 -0.31 -5.57 7.26
C MET A 419 0.76 -4.66 7.87
N TYR A 420 1.76 -5.19 8.60
CA TYR A 420 2.92 -4.40 9.01
C TYR A 420 3.78 -4.05 7.79
N PRO A 421 4.24 -2.80 7.61
CA PRO A 421 4.86 -2.37 6.35
C PRO A 421 6.17 -3.09 6.00
N MET A 422 6.95 -3.53 7.00
CA MET A 422 8.26 -4.13 6.74
C MET A 422 8.14 -5.61 6.43
N TYR A 423 8.87 -6.05 5.40
CA TYR A 423 8.89 -7.46 5.03
C TYR A 423 9.64 -8.30 6.07
N LYS A 424 9.01 -9.42 6.44
CA LYS A 424 9.62 -10.45 7.26
C LYS A 424 9.13 -11.81 6.76
N TYR A 425 10.07 -12.68 6.39
CA TYR A 425 9.73 -14.03 6.00
C TYR A 425 9.22 -14.84 7.21
N ILE A 426 8.06 -15.49 7.03
CA ILE A 426 7.44 -16.37 8.03
C ILE A 426 7.10 -17.69 7.33
N GLU A 427 7.86 -18.75 7.62
CA GLU A 427 7.68 -20.07 7.01
C GLU A 427 6.30 -20.67 7.31
N LYS A 428 5.84 -20.57 8.56
CA LYS A 428 4.51 -21.01 8.99
C LYS A 428 3.60 -19.81 9.22
N PHE A 429 3.20 -19.20 8.12
CA PHE A 429 2.34 -18.02 8.15
C PHE A 429 0.97 -18.31 8.75
N SER A 430 0.52 -17.41 9.62
CA SER A 430 -0.86 -17.34 10.12
C SER A 430 -1.25 -15.88 10.27
N LEU A 431 -2.47 -15.55 9.86
CA LEU A 431 -2.98 -14.18 9.92
C LEU A 431 -3.10 -13.68 11.36
N ASN A 432 -2.64 -12.47 11.65
CA ASN A 432 -2.69 -11.91 13.01
C ASN A 432 -4.12 -11.53 13.37
N ARG A 433 -4.41 -11.45 14.68
CA ARG A 433 -5.72 -11.02 15.16
C ARG A 433 -6.05 -9.60 14.72
N ASP A 434 -5.05 -8.72 14.60
CA ASP A 434 -5.23 -7.36 14.10
C ASP A 434 -5.74 -7.34 12.66
N ASP A 435 -5.08 -8.05 11.75
CA ASP A 435 -5.49 -8.18 10.35
C ASP A 435 -6.90 -8.79 10.24
N ILE A 436 -7.19 -9.84 11.02
CA ILE A 436 -8.52 -10.47 11.07
C ILE A 436 -9.58 -9.46 11.50
N ASN A 437 -9.31 -8.68 12.55
CA ASN A 437 -10.26 -7.69 13.04
C ASN A 437 -10.49 -6.58 12.00
N GLY A 438 -9.43 -6.10 11.35
CA GLY A 438 -9.50 -5.09 10.30
C GLY A 438 -10.36 -5.55 9.12
N ILE A 439 -10.08 -6.74 8.59
CA ILE A 439 -10.80 -7.23 7.41
C ILE A 439 -12.25 -7.63 7.74
N GLN A 440 -12.49 -8.19 8.92
CA GLN A 440 -13.84 -8.52 9.36
C GLN A 440 -14.66 -7.28 9.69
N TYR A 441 -14.02 -6.20 10.15
CA TYR A 441 -14.69 -4.92 10.29
C TYR A 441 -15.26 -4.48 8.94
N LEU A 442 -14.47 -4.52 7.86
CA LEU A 442 -14.92 -4.13 6.53
C LEU A 442 -16.01 -5.05 5.94
N TYR A 443 -15.84 -6.38 6.03
CA TYR A 443 -16.63 -7.32 5.23
C TYR A 443 -17.59 -8.23 6.01
N VAL A 444 -17.48 -8.32 7.35
CA VAL A 444 -18.36 -9.16 8.19
C VAL A 444 -19.31 -8.33 9.03
N LEU A 445 -18.79 -7.35 9.78
CA LEU A 445 -19.56 -6.60 10.76
C LEU A 445 -20.55 -5.60 10.11
N TYR A 446 -20.22 -5.06 8.93
CA TYR A 446 -21.16 -4.25 8.13
C TYR A 446 -22.05 -5.06 7.18
N SER A 447 -21.76 -6.35 6.96
CA SER A 447 -22.63 -7.25 6.18
C SER A 447 -23.89 -7.70 6.95
N SER A 448 -24.04 -7.28 8.20
CA SER A 448 -25.14 -7.62 9.10
C SER A 448 -25.99 -6.38 9.43
N GLY A 449 -26.77 -5.90 8.46
CA GLY A 449 -27.85 -4.94 8.74
C GLY A 449 -28.91 -5.51 9.70
N PRO A 450 -29.78 -4.68 10.29
CA PRO A 450 -30.72 -5.10 11.33
C PRO A 450 -31.68 -6.18 10.79
N LYS A 451 -31.59 -7.38 11.36
CA LYS A 451 -32.57 -8.45 11.14
C LYS A 451 -33.92 -8.00 11.72
N THR A 452 -34.83 -7.55 10.85
CA THR A 452 -36.26 -7.52 11.15
C THR A 452 -36.93 -8.61 10.34
N GLY A 453 -37.09 -9.77 10.96
CA GLY A 453 -37.75 -10.94 10.39
C GLY A 453 -37.49 -12.14 11.31
N PRO A 454 -38.52 -12.90 11.73
CA PRO A 454 -38.31 -14.04 12.60
C PRO A 454 -37.57 -15.14 11.83
N ASP A 455 -36.62 -15.75 12.53
CA ASP A 455 -35.68 -16.77 12.12
C ASP A 455 -36.34 -17.97 11.40
N PRO A 456 -35.84 -18.43 10.23
CA PRO A 456 -36.02 -19.80 9.79
C PRO A 456 -34.87 -20.65 10.33
N THR A 457 -35.17 -21.42 11.37
CA THR A 457 -34.27 -22.42 11.95
C THR A 457 -33.86 -23.47 10.92
N SER A 458 -32.56 -23.79 10.90
CA SER A 458 -31.92 -24.86 10.12
C SER A 458 -32.50 -26.26 10.44
N PRO A 459 -32.59 -27.20 9.47
CA PRO A 459 -32.95 -28.59 9.75
C PRO A 459 -31.72 -29.39 10.24
N GLU A 460 -31.88 -30.14 11.34
CA GLU A 460 -31.04 -31.29 11.72
C GLU A 460 -31.84 -32.61 11.65
N PRO A 461 -31.18 -33.79 11.59
CA PRO A 461 -31.77 -35.06 11.16
C PRO A 461 -32.76 -35.74 12.14
N GLN A 462 -33.56 -36.62 11.54
CA GLN A 462 -34.69 -37.37 12.05
C GLN A 462 -34.46 -38.20 13.33
N PHE A 463 -35.47 -38.21 14.21
CA PHE A 463 -35.94 -39.41 14.90
C PHE A 463 -37.49 -39.47 14.90
N THR A 464 -38.00 -40.67 14.61
CA THR A 464 -39.40 -41.06 14.41
C THR A 464 -40.25 -41.05 15.69
N THR A 465 -41.53 -40.67 15.60
CA THR A 465 -42.70 -41.49 16.04
C THR A 465 -44.04 -40.82 15.68
N SER A 466 -45.08 -41.65 15.63
CA SER A 466 -46.40 -41.57 14.98
C SER A 466 -47.41 -40.48 15.44
N SER A 467 -48.09 -39.87 14.46
CA SER A 467 -49.56 -39.65 14.24
C SER A 467 -50.57 -39.47 15.41
N PRO A 468 -51.81 -38.94 15.20
CA PRO A 468 -52.32 -37.93 14.23
C PRO A 468 -53.40 -36.95 14.83
N ILE A 469 -53.92 -36.00 14.01
CA ILE A 469 -55.35 -35.53 13.90
C ILE A 469 -55.68 -34.00 13.96
N LEU A 470 -56.26 -33.57 12.82
CA LEU A 470 -57.30 -32.58 12.46
C LEU A 470 -57.06 -31.04 12.37
N PRO A 471 -57.76 -30.38 11.40
CA PRO A 471 -57.54 -28.99 10.95
C PRO A 471 -58.71 -28.04 11.27
N THR A 472 -58.49 -26.72 11.16
CA THR A 472 -59.55 -25.75 10.81
C THR A 472 -58.90 -24.41 10.38
N LYS A 473 -58.97 -23.96 9.11
CA LYS A 473 -60.05 -23.38 8.29
C LYS A 473 -60.19 -21.84 8.45
N SER A 474 -59.96 -21.14 7.32
CA SER A 474 -60.61 -19.91 6.80
C SER A 474 -60.59 -18.63 7.66
N THR A 475 -60.34 -17.42 7.14
CA THR A 475 -61.01 -16.72 6.02
C THR A 475 -60.28 -15.38 5.74
N PRO A 476 -60.38 -14.78 4.54
CA PRO A 476 -59.59 -13.62 4.10
C PRO A 476 -60.39 -12.30 4.09
N SER A 477 -59.70 -11.16 3.97
CA SER A 477 -60.23 -9.89 3.44
C SER A 477 -59.03 -9.00 3.08
N GLU A 478 -58.63 -8.90 1.81
CA GLU A 478 -59.15 -8.01 0.77
C GLU A 478 -58.62 -6.56 0.84
N LYS A 479 -57.64 -6.31 -0.05
CA LYS A 479 -57.36 -5.13 -0.89
C LYS A 479 -57.56 -3.73 -0.32
N THR A 480 -56.53 -2.89 -0.54
CA THR A 480 -56.63 -1.74 -1.46
C THR A 480 -55.25 -1.37 -1.98
N THR A 481 -55.10 -1.37 -3.30
CA THR A 481 -53.93 -0.89 -4.04
C THR A 481 -54.16 0.58 -4.39
N THR A 482 -53.27 1.46 -3.96
CA THR A 482 -53.17 2.83 -4.48
C THR A 482 -51.82 3.00 -5.16
N VAL A 483 -51.88 3.18 -6.47
CA VAL A 483 -50.79 3.62 -7.32
C VAL A 483 -50.49 5.08 -6.97
N SER A 484 -49.25 5.38 -6.58
CA SER A 484 -48.74 6.75 -6.51
C SER A 484 -47.72 6.96 -7.62
N THR A 485 -48.14 7.75 -8.60
CA THR A 485 -47.34 8.42 -9.62
C THR A 485 -46.07 9.04 -9.05
N THR A 486 -44.92 8.65 -9.60
CA THR A 486 -43.61 9.27 -9.36
C THR A 486 -43.57 10.67 -10.00
N THR A 487 -43.49 11.70 -9.16
CA THR A 487 -43.10 13.05 -9.58
C THR A 487 -41.62 13.05 -9.94
N HIS A 488 -41.32 13.37 -11.19
CA HIS A 488 -39.96 13.60 -11.68
C HIS A 488 -39.38 14.82 -10.97
N VAL A 489 -38.44 14.63 -10.05
CA VAL A 489 -37.70 15.72 -9.41
C VAL A 489 -36.53 16.08 -10.34
N ASP A 490 -36.35 17.38 -10.57
CA ASP A 490 -35.21 17.94 -11.30
C ASP A 490 -33.90 17.48 -10.61
N PRO A 491 -32.93 16.86 -11.33
CA PRO A 491 -31.66 16.40 -10.76
C PRO A 491 -30.85 17.48 -10.04
N SER A 492 -31.11 18.77 -10.31
CA SER A 492 -30.48 19.90 -9.61
C SER A 492 -31.04 20.21 -8.22
N GLN A 493 -32.10 19.51 -7.80
CA GLN A 493 -32.80 19.73 -6.52
C GLN A 493 -32.85 18.51 -5.60
N ASP A 494 -32.27 17.37 -6.01
CA ASP A 494 -32.12 16.22 -5.12
C ASP A 494 -30.91 16.42 -4.20
N ALA A 495 -31.15 16.47 -2.89
CA ALA A 495 -30.08 16.52 -1.90
C ALA A 495 -29.13 15.31 -1.95
N CYS A 496 -29.57 14.18 -2.53
CA CYS A 496 -28.69 13.03 -2.75
C CYS A 496 -27.67 13.29 -3.86
N GLU A 497 -27.97 14.12 -4.85
CA GLU A 497 -27.04 14.37 -5.96
C GLU A 497 -26.08 15.54 -5.66
N ILE A 498 -26.13 16.10 -4.44
CA ILE A 498 -25.25 17.18 -3.98
C ILE A 498 -24.02 16.58 -3.31
N ASN A 499 -22.85 16.85 -3.91
CA ASN A 499 -21.56 16.39 -3.39
C ASN A 499 -21.01 17.24 -2.24
N GLU A 500 -21.38 18.53 -2.17
CA GLU A 500 -20.86 19.46 -1.17
C GLU A 500 -21.92 20.50 -0.79
N PHE A 501 -22.17 20.67 0.51
CA PHE A 501 -23.11 21.66 1.04
C PHE A 501 -22.37 22.94 1.46
N ASP A 502 -23.03 24.09 1.38
CA ASP A 502 -22.38 25.35 1.75
C ASP A 502 -22.27 25.52 3.27
N SER A 503 -23.20 24.91 4.03
CA SER A 503 -23.09 24.75 5.49
C SER A 503 -24.06 23.67 5.98
N ILE A 504 -23.66 22.93 7.01
CA ILE A 504 -24.44 21.92 7.71
C ILE A 504 -24.44 22.27 9.19
N THR A 505 -25.60 22.26 9.85
CA THR A 505 -25.66 22.64 11.26
C THR A 505 -26.90 22.11 11.96
N GLU A 506 -26.85 22.00 13.29
CA GLU A 506 -28.01 21.67 14.11
C GLU A 506 -28.74 22.96 14.51
N ILE A 507 -30.00 23.11 14.08
CA ILE A 507 -30.88 24.21 14.46
C ILE A 507 -32.15 23.61 15.07
N GLN A 508 -32.52 24.02 16.28
CA GLN A 508 -33.70 23.52 17.00
C GLN A 508 -33.75 21.99 17.12
N LYS A 509 -32.58 21.36 17.24
CA LYS A 509 -32.37 19.89 17.27
C LYS A 509 -32.73 19.15 15.97
N GLU A 510 -32.78 19.85 14.85
CA GLU A 510 -32.91 19.28 13.52
C GLU A 510 -31.65 19.60 12.72
N LEU A 511 -31.10 18.61 12.02
CA LEU A 511 -29.90 18.80 11.21
C LEU A 511 -30.29 19.45 9.88
N HIS A 512 -29.76 20.62 9.60
CA HIS A 512 -30.04 21.41 8.39
C HIS A 512 -28.85 21.36 7.44
N PHE A 513 -29.13 21.28 6.14
CA PHE A 513 -28.16 21.26 5.05
C PHE A 513 -28.49 22.40 4.10
N PHE A 514 -27.58 23.34 3.90
CA PHE A 514 -27.78 24.51 3.05
C PHE A 514 -26.98 24.36 1.76
N LYS A 515 -27.61 24.58 0.60
CA LYS A 515 -26.92 24.64 -0.69
C LYS A 515 -27.60 25.64 -1.61
N ASN A 516 -26.85 26.66 -2.02
CA ASN A 516 -27.37 27.81 -2.73
C ASN A 516 -28.64 28.31 -2.03
N ARG A 517 -29.64 28.75 -2.78
CA ARG A 517 -30.91 29.29 -2.27
C ARG A 517 -31.81 28.28 -1.52
N HIS A 518 -31.39 27.02 -1.40
CA HIS A 518 -32.20 25.95 -0.82
C HIS A 518 -31.60 25.39 0.46
N TYR A 519 -32.46 24.81 1.29
CA TYR A 519 -32.03 23.98 2.40
C TYR A 519 -32.93 22.76 2.58
N TRP A 520 -32.35 21.72 3.18
CA TRP A 520 -33.05 20.50 3.60
C TRP A 520 -32.85 20.34 5.10
N LYS A 521 -33.71 19.55 5.73
CA LYS A 521 -33.54 19.19 7.14
C LYS A 521 -33.89 17.74 7.39
N ILE A 522 -33.22 17.17 8.38
CA ILE A 522 -33.54 15.84 8.90
C ILE A 522 -34.34 16.05 10.18
N SER A 523 -35.62 15.64 10.13
CA SER A 523 -36.55 15.78 11.25
C SER A 523 -36.09 14.95 12.44
N LYS A 524 -36.69 15.18 13.61
CA LYS A 524 -36.41 14.38 14.82
C LYS A 524 -36.71 12.88 14.63
N LYS A 525 -37.55 12.53 13.66
CA LYS A 525 -37.87 11.13 13.30
C LYS A 525 -36.86 10.52 12.32
N GLY A 526 -35.88 11.29 11.84
CA GLY A 526 -34.89 10.86 10.86
C GLY A 526 -35.37 10.96 9.41
N GLU A 527 -36.49 11.63 9.16
CA GLU A 527 -37.04 11.81 7.82
C GLU A 527 -36.46 13.08 7.18
N ARG A 528 -36.10 12.98 5.90
CA ARG A 528 -35.59 14.10 5.11
C ARG A 528 -36.75 14.95 4.58
N GLU A 529 -36.71 16.24 4.88
CA GLU A 529 -37.69 17.24 4.44
C GLU A 529 -36.99 18.32 3.59
N GLY A 530 -37.63 18.76 2.52
CA GLY A 530 -37.13 19.78 1.59
C GLY A 530 -37.25 19.36 0.11
N PRO A 531 -36.71 20.14 -0.85
CA PRO A 531 -36.00 21.40 -0.64
C PRO A 531 -36.93 22.54 -0.19
N PHE A 532 -36.45 23.36 0.75
CA PHE A 532 -37.09 24.61 1.17
C PHE A 532 -36.29 25.82 0.70
N LEU A 533 -36.94 26.95 0.47
CA LEU A 533 -36.25 28.19 0.12
C LEU A 533 -35.72 28.90 1.36
N ILE A 534 -34.43 29.28 1.34
CA ILE A 534 -33.81 30.07 2.43
C ILE A 534 -34.57 31.39 2.61
N SER A 535 -34.92 32.06 1.52
CA SER A 535 -35.60 33.36 1.54
C SER A 535 -37.01 33.33 2.13
N GLU A 536 -37.68 32.18 2.18
CA GLU A 536 -39.01 32.07 2.78
C GLU A 536 -38.95 32.07 4.31
N LYS A 537 -37.93 31.40 4.87
CA LYS A 537 -37.74 31.31 6.33
C LYS A 537 -36.86 32.43 6.87
N TRP A 538 -35.87 32.87 6.09
CA TRP A 538 -34.92 33.91 6.45
C TRP A 538 -34.78 34.93 5.31
N PRO A 539 -35.75 35.86 5.16
CA PRO A 539 -35.82 36.78 4.02
C PRO A 539 -34.64 37.76 3.92
N ALA A 540 -33.93 38.00 5.02
CA ALA A 540 -32.81 38.94 5.08
C ALA A 540 -31.45 38.32 4.69
N LEU A 541 -31.40 37.01 4.42
CA LEU A 541 -30.16 36.30 4.08
C LEU A 541 -29.91 36.30 2.57
N PRO A 542 -28.63 36.30 2.14
CA PRO A 542 -28.26 36.05 0.76
C PRO A 542 -28.58 34.60 0.35
N ALA A 543 -28.52 34.35 -0.96
CA ALA A 543 -28.78 33.01 -1.49
C ALA A 543 -27.73 31.99 -1.06
N VAL A 544 -26.46 32.36 -0.90
CA VAL A 544 -25.38 31.45 -0.47
C VAL A 544 -24.92 31.89 0.91
N ILE A 545 -24.78 30.94 1.83
CA ILE A 545 -24.28 31.15 3.20
C ILE A 545 -23.09 30.22 3.44
N ASN A 546 -22.11 30.65 4.23
CA ASN A 546 -20.90 29.88 4.48
C ASN A 546 -20.91 29.13 5.81
N THR A 547 -21.55 29.69 6.84
CA THR A 547 -21.57 29.05 8.16
C THR A 547 -22.80 29.46 8.92
N VAL A 548 -23.40 28.51 9.62
CA VAL A 548 -24.54 28.75 10.52
C VAL A 548 -24.31 28.06 11.85
N PHE A 549 -24.60 28.75 12.95
CA PHE A 549 -24.68 28.10 14.26
C PHE A 549 -25.78 28.70 15.13
N GLU A 550 -26.37 27.87 15.98
CA GLU A 550 -27.31 28.28 17.01
C GLU A 550 -26.61 28.36 18.37
N ASP A 551 -26.73 29.49 19.06
CA ASP A 551 -26.33 29.58 20.46
C ASP A 551 -27.35 28.85 21.34
N GLN A 552 -26.95 27.70 21.89
CA GLN A 552 -27.82 26.89 22.75
C GLN A 552 -28.40 27.64 23.95
N LEU A 553 -27.73 28.67 24.49
CA LEU A 553 -28.22 29.40 25.66
C LEU A 553 -29.30 30.42 25.32
N THR A 554 -29.07 31.23 24.28
CA THR A 554 -29.98 32.33 23.93
C THR A 554 -30.93 32.00 22.78
N GLN A 555 -30.77 30.83 22.14
CA GLN A 555 -31.51 30.41 20.95
C GLN A 555 -31.37 31.40 19.78
N LYS A 556 -30.29 32.20 19.78
CA LYS A 556 -29.95 33.10 18.68
C LYS A 556 -29.21 32.33 17.61
N ILE A 557 -29.57 32.57 16.34
CA ILE A 557 -28.94 31.91 15.20
C ILE A 557 -28.07 32.92 14.48
N TYR A 558 -26.78 32.58 14.33
CA TYR A 558 -25.81 33.39 13.61
C TYR A 558 -25.62 32.79 12.22
N PHE A 559 -25.75 33.63 11.20
CA PHE A 559 -25.48 33.29 9.81
C PHE A 559 -24.30 34.10 9.31
N PHE A 560 -23.34 33.45 8.66
CA PHE A 560 -22.20 34.08 8.01
C PHE A 560 -22.30 33.86 6.51
N ALA A 561 -22.08 34.94 5.75
CA ALA A 561 -21.91 34.88 4.32
C ALA A 561 -20.85 35.92 3.92
N GLU A 562 -19.81 35.46 3.21
CA GLU A 562 -18.65 36.26 2.86
C GLU A 562 -18.06 36.97 4.11
N LYS A 563 -17.85 38.29 4.01
CA LYS A 563 -17.35 39.13 5.12
C LYS A 563 -18.46 39.67 6.02
N GLN A 564 -19.67 39.12 5.94
CA GLN A 564 -20.86 39.61 6.67
C GLN A 564 -21.48 38.54 7.55
N PHE A 565 -22.19 38.99 8.58
CA PHE A 565 -23.00 38.13 9.42
C PHE A 565 -24.33 38.77 9.86
N TRP A 566 -25.31 37.91 10.16
CA TRP A 566 -26.63 38.25 10.66
C TRP A 566 -26.89 37.46 11.95
N VAL A 567 -27.69 38.05 12.84
CA VAL A 567 -28.11 37.41 14.08
C VAL A 567 -29.63 37.42 14.14
N PHE A 568 -30.23 36.24 14.16
CA PHE A 568 -31.68 36.06 14.29
C PHE A 568 -32.05 35.76 15.74
N THR A 569 -33.10 36.42 16.23
CA THR A 569 -33.74 36.15 17.52
C THR A 569 -35.23 35.94 17.26
N GLY A 570 -35.65 34.69 17.10
CA GLY A 570 -36.98 34.38 16.56
C GLY A 570 -37.12 34.92 15.12
N ASN A 571 -38.09 35.80 14.91
CA ASN A 571 -38.35 36.42 13.60
C ASN A 571 -37.62 37.77 13.40
N GLU A 572 -36.96 38.29 14.43
CA GLU A 572 -36.20 39.54 14.34
C GLU A 572 -34.77 39.26 13.89
N VAL A 573 -34.24 40.14 13.03
CA VAL A 573 -32.87 40.04 12.49
C VAL A 573 -32.07 41.30 12.78
N SER A 574 -30.82 41.12 13.19
CA SER A 574 -29.81 42.17 13.29
C SER A 574 -28.68 41.87 12.29
N GLY A 575 -28.47 42.76 11.31
CA GLY A 575 -27.44 42.60 10.27
C GLY A 575 -27.90 43.14 8.90
N PRO A 576 -27.05 43.07 7.86
CA PRO A 576 -25.69 42.52 7.88
C PRO A 576 -24.72 43.39 8.69
N SER A 577 -23.80 42.76 9.41
CA SER A 577 -22.65 43.40 10.03
C SER A 577 -21.35 42.80 9.48
N LYS A 578 -20.28 43.59 9.37
CA LYS A 578 -18.97 43.07 8.95
C LYS A 578 -18.37 42.16 10.03
N ILE A 579 -17.71 41.08 9.63
CA ILE A 579 -17.03 40.15 10.54
C ILE A 579 -15.94 40.83 11.39
N GLU A 580 -15.37 41.93 10.92
CA GLU A 580 -14.42 42.79 11.65
C GLU A 580 -14.99 43.33 12.97
N LYS A 581 -16.33 43.51 13.05
CA LYS A 581 -17.01 43.92 14.28
C LYS A 581 -16.84 42.89 15.40
N LEU A 582 -16.63 41.62 15.04
CA LEU A 582 -16.34 40.55 15.98
C LEU A 582 -14.85 40.51 16.36
N GLY A 583 -13.98 41.33 15.76
CA GLY A 583 -12.53 41.29 15.99
C GLY A 583 -11.78 40.29 15.09
N LEU A 584 -12.42 39.79 14.03
CA LEU A 584 -11.75 39.02 12.98
C LEU A 584 -10.92 39.95 12.07
N PRO A 585 -9.78 39.48 11.53
CA PRO A 585 -8.92 40.31 10.69
C PRO A 585 -9.58 40.62 9.34
N SER A 586 -9.31 41.80 8.78
CA SER A 586 -9.86 42.24 7.48
C SER A 586 -9.39 41.40 6.29
N SER A 587 -8.25 40.70 6.45
CA SER A 587 -7.72 39.74 5.48
C SER A 587 -8.50 38.44 5.42
N LEU A 588 -9.40 38.17 6.37
CA LEU A 588 -10.23 36.97 6.38
C LEU A 588 -11.37 37.13 5.38
N ASP A 589 -11.49 36.20 4.44
CA ASP A 589 -12.47 36.31 3.35
C ASP A 589 -13.87 35.80 3.73
N ARG A 590 -13.94 34.80 4.62
CA ARG A 590 -15.18 34.24 5.14
C ARG A 590 -14.93 33.43 6.41
N VAL A 591 -16.01 33.05 7.10
CA VAL A 591 -16.01 31.99 8.11
C VAL A 591 -16.49 30.72 7.43
N GLU A 592 -15.80 29.60 7.64
CA GLU A 592 -16.11 28.31 7.00
C GLU A 592 -16.72 27.32 7.99
N GLY A 593 -16.50 27.47 9.30
CA GLY A 593 -17.16 26.60 10.27
C GLY A 593 -17.34 27.25 11.63
N ALA A 594 -18.28 26.73 12.41
CA ALA A 594 -18.56 27.20 13.76
C ALA A 594 -18.87 26.06 14.73
N MET A 595 -18.17 26.06 15.87
CA MET A 595 -18.32 25.05 16.90
C MET A 595 -18.58 25.67 18.26
N GLN A 596 -19.73 25.39 18.86
CA GLN A 596 -20.01 25.84 20.22
C GLN A 596 -19.14 25.09 21.24
N ARG A 597 -18.49 25.82 22.14
CA ARG A 597 -17.62 25.28 23.19
C ARG A 597 -18.04 25.81 24.56
N GLY A 598 -18.85 25.02 25.26
CA GLY A 598 -19.45 25.43 26.53
C GLY A 598 -20.51 26.53 26.35
N ASN A 599 -20.89 27.18 27.44
CA ASN A 599 -22.15 27.96 27.48
C ASN A 599 -22.08 29.38 26.89
N SER A 600 -20.89 29.88 26.50
CA SER A 600 -20.77 31.27 26.00
C SER A 600 -19.62 31.51 25.03
N LYS A 601 -18.99 30.46 24.50
CA LYS A 601 -17.88 30.57 23.56
C LYS A 601 -18.16 29.75 22.31
N VAL A 602 -17.76 30.30 21.17
CA VAL A 602 -17.84 29.63 19.87
C VAL A 602 -16.48 29.70 19.22
N LEU A 603 -16.06 28.61 18.59
CA LEU A 603 -14.87 28.57 17.74
C LEU A 603 -15.30 28.79 16.30
N LEU A 604 -14.69 29.75 15.62
CA LEU A 604 -14.92 30.05 14.21
C LEU A 604 -13.70 29.58 13.43
N PHE A 605 -13.89 28.87 12.33
CA PHE A 605 -12.84 28.25 11.52
C PHE A 605 -12.74 28.89 10.14
N ASN A 606 -11.52 28.95 9.60
CA ASN A 606 -11.23 29.26 8.20
C ASN A 606 -9.86 28.67 7.85
N GLY A 607 -9.85 27.69 6.95
CA GLY A 607 -8.66 26.87 6.65
C GLY A 607 -7.93 26.37 7.90
N GLU A 608 -6.61 26.53 7.91
CA GLU A 608 -5.74 26.06 8.99
C GLU A 608 -5.91 26.83 10.32
N ASN A 609 -6.73 27.88 10.35
CA ASN A 609 -6.87 28.78 11.50
C ASN A 609 -8.27 28.70 12.13
N PHE A 610 -8.31 28.89 13.45
CA PHE A 610 -9.55 29.14 14.17
C PHE A 610 -9.42 30.26 15.20
N TRP A 611 -10.54 30.92 15.50
CA TRP A 611 -10.67 32.00 16.48
C TRP A 611 -11.71 31.63 17.52
N ARG A 612 -11.57 32.11 18.75
CA ARG A 612 -12.58 31.92 19.80
C ARG A 612 -13.37 33.21 20.04
N LEU A 613 -14.65 33.19 19.67
CA LEU A 613 -15.61 34.25 19.87
C LEU A 613 -16.23 34.17 21.27
N ASP A 614 -16.23 35.29 21.99
CA ASP A 614 -17.06 35.50 23.18
C ASP A 614 -18.45 35.98 22.79
N LEU A 615 -19.50 35.19 23.07
CA LEU A 615 -20.87 35.57 22.71
C LEU A 615 -21.43 36.72 23.56
N LYS A 616 -20.91 36.92 24.79
CA LYS A 616 -21.34 38.01 25.66
C LYS A 616 -20.79 39.36 25.20
N GLY A 617 -19.49 39.42 24.92
CA GLY A 617 -18.83 40.62 24.39
C GLY A 617 -18.95 40.79 22.87
N GLN A 618 -19.40 39.76 22.15
CA GLN A 618 -19.40 39.69 20.68
C GLN A 618 -18.03 40.06 20.08
N ILE A 619 -16.94 39.56 20.69
CA ILE A 619 -15.57 39.86 20.31
C ILE A 619 -14.67 38.61 20.40
N ILE A 620 -13.69 38.50 19.51
CA ILE A 620 -12.67 37.45 19.53
C ILE A 620 -11.76 37.64 20.75
N ASP A 621 -11.53 36.56 21.48
CA ASP A 621 -10.60 36.54 22.62
C ASP A 621 -9.16 36.83 22.17
N LYS A 622 -8.37 37.47 23.04
CA LYS A 622 -6.93 37.70 22.78
C LYS A 622 -6.17 36.38 22.64
N GLY A 623 -5.17 36.35 21.75
CA GLY A 623 -4.31 35.17 21.52
C GLY A 623 -4.82 34.20 20.45
N TYR A 624 -5.64 34.69 19.52
CA TYR A 624 -6.11 34.00 18.31
C TYR A 624 -5.71 34.81 17.06
N PRO A 625 -5.54 34.18 15.87
CA PRO A 625 -5.86 32.78 15.56
C PRO A 625 -4.94 31.75 16.23
N ARG A 626 -5.40 30.50 16.25
CA ARG A 626 -4.58 29.32 16.54
C ARG A 626 -4.73 28.33 15.39
N LEU A 627 -3.72 27.49 15.21
CA LEU A 627 -3.75 26.45 14.20
C LEU A 627 -4.74 25.34 14.58
N THR A 628 -5.60 24.94 13.64
CA THR A 628 -6.65 23.92 13.83
C THR A 628 -6.04 22.58 14.24
N ASP A 629 -4.99 22.14 13.56
CA ASP A 629 -4.30 20.87 13.82
C ASP A 629 -3.64 20.78 15.21
N SER A 630 -3.23 21.91 15.78
CA SER A 630 -2.63 21.98 17.12
C SER A 630 -3.61 21.62 18.25
N VAL A 631 -4.92 21.66 17.96
CA VAL A 631 -5.99 21.42 18.94
C VAL A 631 -6.94 20.30 18.51
N PHE A 632 -7.15 20.16 17.20
CA PHE A 632 -8.05 19.21 16.56
C PHE A 632 -7.22 18.34 15.60
N GLY A 633 -6.42 17.43 16.17
CA GLY A 633 -5.63 16.50 15.38
C GLY A 633 -6.49 15.42 14.71
N GLY A 634 -6.12 15.04 13.49
CA GLY A 634 -6.77 13.95 12.74
C GLY A 634 -7.96 14.36 11.87
N VAL A 635 -8.29 15.65 11.80
CA VAL A 635 -9.34 16.19 10.90
C VAL A 635 -8.71 17.04 9.79
N PRO A 636 -9.36 17.16 8.62
CA PRO A 636 -8.84 17.95 7.51
C PRO A 636 -8.70 19.43 7.89
N ILE A 637 -7.51 19.99 7.66
CA ILE A 637 -7.22 21.41 7.90
C ILE A 637 -7.93 22.34 6.90
N ASP A 638 -8.41 21.79 5.80
CA ASP A 638 -9.12 22.45 4.70
C ASP A 638 -10.63 22.15 4.73
N SER A 639 -11.19 21.94 5.93
CA SER A 639 -12.63 21.69 6.08
C SER A 639 -13.46 22.89 5.60
N HIS A 640 -14.37 22.67 4.64
CA HIS A 640 -15.27 23.71 4.15
C HIS A 640 -16.45 23.97 5.09
N ASP A 641 -16.71 23.05 6.03
CA ASP A 641 -17.73 23.21 7.07
C ASP A 641 -17.32 22.50 8.37
N VAL A 642 -17.64 23.12 9.50
CA VAL A 642 -17.39 22.56 10.85
C VAL A 642 -18.59 22.85 11.74
N PHE A 643 -19.18 21.81 12.32
CA PHE A 643 -20.39 21.96 13.14
C PHE A 643 -20.46 20.96 14.30
N VAL A 644 -21.43 21.18 15.19
CA VAL A 644 -21.74 20.27 16.30
C VAL A 644 -23.07 19.61 16.01
N TYR A 645 -23.12 18.28 16.12
CA TYR A 645 -24.36 17.54 16.01
C TYR A 645 -24.39 16.38 17.00
N LYS A 646 -25.48 16.27 17.78
CA LYS A 646 -25.64 15.23 18.82
C LYS A 646 -24.43 15.12 19.77
N GLY A 647 -23.84 16.25 20.12
CA GLY A 647 -22.71 16.34 21.05
C GLY A 647 -21.35 15.89 20.49
N SER A 648 -21.27 15.57 19.20
CA SER A 648 -20.00 15.30 18.50
C SER A 648 -19.66 16.44 17.55
N PHE A 649 -18.37 16.61 17.26
CA PHE A 649 -17.87 17.62 16.34
C PHE A 649 -17.70 17.01 14.96
N TYR A 650 -18.10 17.71 13.91
CA TYR A 650 -18.02 17.25 12.55
C TYR A 650 -17.20 18.25 11.74
N PHE A 651 -16.22 17.73 11.01
CA PHE A 651 -15.37 18.48 10.09
C PHE A 651 -15.63 17.93 8.70
N CYS A 652 -16.15 18.73 7.78
CA CYS A 652 -16.55 18.29 6.46
C CYS A 652 -15.57 18.76 5.39
N ARG A 653 -15.22 17.84 4.50
CA ARG A 653 -14.45 18.11 3.28
C ARG A 653 -15.13 17.39 2.13
N GLU A 654 -15.60 18.15 1.14
CA GLU A 654 -16.42 17.62 0.04
C GLU A 654 -17.60 16.79 0.57
N GLY A 655 -17.80 15.56 0.08
CA GLY A 655 -18.88 14.66 0.51
C GLY A 655 -18.65 13.95 1.84
N PHE A 656 -17.53 14.20 2.53
CA PHE A 656 -17.06 13.45 3.69
C PHE A 656 -17.16 14.27 4.97
N TYR A 657 -17.35 13.58 6.09
CA TYR A 657 -17.16 14.17 7.42
C TYR A 657 -16.22 13.31 8.28
N TRP A 658 -15.46 13.99 9.13
CA TRP A 658 -14.72 13.42 10.24
C TRP A 658 -15.44 13.80 11.52
N ARG A 659 -16.00 12.79 12.20
CA ARG A 659 -16.61 12.96 13.51
C ARG A 659 -15.55 12.81 14.57
N MET A 660 -15.51 13.80 15.44
CA MET A 660 -14.66 13.85 16.59
C MET A 660 -15.49 13.85 17.86
N ASN A 661 -15.12 12.98 18.80
CA ASN A 661 -15.79 12.88 20.09
C ASN A 661 -15.37 14.01 21.04
N ALA A 662 -16.02 14.11 22.20
CA ALA A 662 -15.71 15.12 23.20
C ALA A 662 -14.26 15.09 23.74
N ARG A 663 -13.53 13.97 23.57
CA ARG A 663 -12.11 13.81 23.94
C ARG A 663 -11.15 14.27 22.84
N ARG A 664 -11.68 14.85 21.74
CA ARG A 664 -10.94 15.30 20.57
C ARG A 664 -10.21 14.20 19.81
N GLN A 665 -10.80 13.01 19.77
CA GLN A 665 -10.35 11.91 18.93
C GLN A 665 -11.33 11.73 17.80
N VAL A 666 -10.82 11.62 16.57
CA VAL A 666 -11.64 11.20 15.44
C VAL A 666 -12.05 9.76 15.69
N ASP A 667 -13.36 9.56 15.81
CA ASP A 667 -13.95 8.27 16.16
C ASP A 667 -14.83 7.71 15.04
N ARG A 668 -15.07 8.50 13.99
CA ARG A 668 -15.74 8.06 12.77
C ARG A 668 -15.36 8.96 11.59
N VAL A 669 -15.14 8.34 10.43
CA VAL A 669 -15.14 9.03 9.14
C VAL A 669 -16.31 8.45 8.34
N GLY A 670 -17.03 9.29 7.61
CA GLY A 670 -18.20 8.82 6.86
C GLY A 670 -18.71 9.84 5.86
N TYR A 671 -19.87 9.53 5.27
CA TYR A 671 -20.46 10.33 4.20
C TYR A 671 -21.55 11.24 4.71
N VAL A 672 -21.50 12.50 4.28
CA VAL A 672 -22.59 13.44 4.52
C VAL A 672 -23.89 12.91 3.89
N LYS A 673 -23.82 12.43 2.63
CA LYS A 673 -24.95 11.86 1.87
C LYS A 673 -25.63 10.67 2.58
N TYR A 674 -24.86 9.65 2.94
CA TYR A 674 -25.45 8.40 3.46
C TYR A 674 -25.68 8.44 4.97
N ASP A 675 -24.74 8.98 5.74
CA ASP A 675 -24.85 8.93 7.20
C ASP A 675 -25.72 10.02 7.77
N LEU A 676 -25.66 11.23 7.21
CA LEU A 676 -26.35 12.39 7.75
C LEU A 676 -27.65 12.66 6.99
N LEU A 677 -27.62 12.66 5.65
CA LEU A 677 -28.79 12.94 4.79
C LEU A 677 -29.74 11.76 4.58
N LYS A 678 -29.29 10.53 4.86
CA LYS A 678 -30.10 9.30 4.67
C LYS A 678 -30.59 9.10 3.24
N CYS A 679 -29.72 9.45 2.30
CA CYS A 679 -29.64 8.73 1.04
C CYS A 679 -29.11 7.30 1.32
#